data_AF-A0A9W8WP73-F1
#
_entry.id   AF-A0A9W8WP73-F1
#
_cell.length_a   1.000
_cell.length_b   1.000
_cell.length_c   1.000
_cell.angle_alpha   90.00
_cell.angle_beta   90.00
_cell.angle_gamma   90.00
#
_symmetry.space_group_name_H-M   'P 1'
#
loop_
_entity.id
_entity.type
_entity.pdbx_description
1 polymer ?
#
loop_
_entity_poly.entity_id
_entity_poly.type
_entity_poly.pdbx_seq_one_letter_code
_entity_poly.pdbx_strand_id
1 'polypeptide(L)'
;MIEYALAITSLHRARRLLALSDNFAGLIEEFSHAGHKNWKPKEFPETLLLEAESGILIRAEQENIASEMRKADAGNIVLQLLMGGGKSSTIVPMLAAYLSNQEQQMLQMLVAKLGGLLNRRVYHMPFARHVQPGEFEAILMRKRLEECMANRGILLVQPEHILSFKLRAVESALTRQVCAQSLLDTQEFLDRVSRDIVDESDENFSVKFELVYSMGSQRPVDFAPERWVLIQEVIGLVGRFAPEVKSQLPDSIEVRGEYSGGFPRTRLLRDDAADDLLMRVARHVVEHGIIGLPTNLQTSTIQTALIRYITDIDPAAEVIQAVEQSTFWTKSTESPLLLLRGLLAGGILRHALGSKRWRVNFGLDPTRKPQTQLAVPYRAKDNPSPRSEFSHPDVVILLTLLSYYYGGLSDQQLFDSFGHLHKSDQAAVHYNDWATSPHLPVAFRQLSGVSIKDRQQCVAEIFPYLRFSKGAIDYYLSFLVFPKAMREFPQKLSASGWDIGAIKDKPLTGFSGTNDTLHLLPLTVHHLDLPSQSHTNALVLEYLLREENTVEVLSPHTSRTDAEHILSTIVRMKPEIRVLLDCGAIILDQSNRQVAERWLDMQDRTVEAVVYFEDEELTVLDRIGRTEPLHTSPFAKQLGSCLVYLDEVHTRGTDLKLPRNYRAGVTLGQGLTKDKLTQGMN
;
A
#
# COMPACT_ATOMS: atom_id res chain seq x y z
N MET A 1 1.56 41.54 26.63
CA MET A 1 1.46 40.47 25.62
C MET A 1 0.48 39.38 26.05
N ILE A 2 0.72 38.63 27.13
CA ILE A 2 -0.17 37.53 27.59
C ILE A 2 -1.65 37.97 27.70
N GLU A 3 -1.94 39.07 28.37
CA GLU A 3 -3.31 39.61 28.51
C GLU A 3 -3.96 39.98 27.16
N TYR A 4 -3.17 40.43 26.20
CA TYR A 4 -3.63 40.77 24.86
C TYR A 4 -3.97 39.51 24.04
N ALA A 5 -3.14 38.46 24.14
CA ALA A 5 -3.43 37.17 23.53
C ALA A 5 -4.68 36.51 24.17
N LEU A 6 -4.86 36.61 25.50
CA LEU A 6 -6.08 36.18 26.19
C LEU A 6 -7.35 36.93 25.73
N ALA A 7 -7.23 38.23 25.43
CA ALA A 7 -8.33 39.00 24.86
C ALA A 7 -8.68 38.51 23.43
N ILE A 8 -7.67 38.19 22.61
CA ILE A 8 -7.86 37.63 21.26
C ILE A 8 -8.52 36.25 21.31
N THR A 9 -8.03 35.32 22.15
CA THR A 9 -8.63 33.98 22.25
C THR A 9 -10.07 34.04 22.76
N SER A 10 -10.36 34.95 23.69
CA SER A 10 -11.73 35.23 24.16
C SER A 10 -12.63 35.77 23.04
N LEU A 11 -12.15 36.69 22.20
CA LEU A 11 -12.87 37.20 21.03
C LEU A 11 -13.13 36.11 19.99
N HIS A 12 -12.13 35.25 19.73
CA HIS A 12 -12.29 34.09 18.84
C HIS A 12 -13.33 33.10 19.35
N ARG A 13 -13.34 32.81 20.66
CA ARG A 13 -14.39 31.99 21.30
C ARG A 13 -15.78 32.61 21.14
N ALA A 14 -15.93 33.90 21.41
CA ALA A 14 -17.22 34.60 21.26
C ALA A 14 -17.76 34.53 19.82
N ARG A 15 -16.88 34.66 18.81
CA ARG A 15 -17.24 34.49 17.39
C ARG A 15 -17.67 33.07 17.06
N ARG A 16 -16.98 32.03 17.58
CA ARG A 16 -17.38 30.62 17.38
C ARG A 16 -18.74 30.31 18.02
N LEU A 17 -18.96 30.77 19.25
CA LEU A 17 -20.25 30.62 19.93
C LEU A 17 -21.39 31.30 19.14
N LEU A 18 -21.17 32.51 18.62
CA LEU A 18 -22.16 33.20 17.78
C LEU A 18 -22.44 32.44 16.47
N ALA A 19 -21.41 31.92 15.81
CA ALA A 19 -21.56 31.13 14.57
C ALA A 19 -22.24 29.76 14.79
N LEU A 20 -22.31 29.28 16.03
CA LEU A 20 -22.96 28.03 16.42
C LEU A 20 -24.36 28.25 17.02
N SER A 21 -24.93 29.46 16.98
CA SER A 21 -26.24 29.78 17.56
C SER A 21 -27.37 28.86 17.05
N ASP A 22 -27.34 28.52 15.76
CA ASP A 22 -28.34 27.66 15.12
C ASP A 22 -28.02 26.15 15.24
N ASN A 23 -26.86 25.80 15.82
CA ASN A 23 -26.41 24.42 16.03
C ASN A 23 -26.27 24.13 17.53
N PHE A 24 -27.39 23.86 18.20
CA PHE A 24 -27.47 23.65 19.64
C PHE A 24 -26.47 22.61 20.19
N ALA A 25 -26.24 21.51 19.46
CA ALA A 25 -25.28 20.48 19.86
C ALA A 25 -23.81 20.98 19.77
N GLY A 26 -23.45 21.67 18.69
CA GLY A 26 -22.12 22.29 18.56
C GLY A 26 -21.91 23.42 19.57
N LEU A 27 -22.96 24.18 19.89
CA LEU A 27 -22.94 25.23 20.90
C LEU A 27 -22.66 24.67 22.30
N ILE A 28 -23.30 23.56 22.69
CA ILE A 28 -23.01 22.84 23.95
C ILE A 28 -21.55 22.36 23.99
N GLU A 29 -21.04 21.80 22.88
CA GLU A 29 -19.65 21.35 22.78
C GLU A 29 -18.67 22.53 23.01
N GLU A 30 -18.85 23.67 22.33
CA GLU A 30 -18.00 24.87 22.47
C GLU A 30 -18.13 25.52 23.88
N PHE A 31 -19.29 25.42 24.53
CA PHE A 31 -19.47 25.88 25.91
C PHE A 31 -18.69 25.02 26.92
N SER A 32 -18.66 23.69 26.75
CA SER A 32 -17.94 22.77 27.65
C SER A 32 -16.43 23.06 27.71
N HIS A 33 -15.87 23.52 26.59
CA HIS A 33 -14.46 23.86 26.38
C HIS A 33 -14.13 25.29 26.85
N ALA A 34 -13.97 25.48 28.16
CA ALA A 34 -13.66 26.80 28.74
C ALA A 34 -12.26 27.35 28.43
N GLY A 35 -11.32 26.52 27.96
CA GLY A 35 -9.89 26.85 27.88
C GLY A 35 -9.20 26.85 29.26
N HIS A 36 -7.87 26.82 29.28
CA HIS A 36 -6.99 27.14 30.43
C HIS A 36 -7.31 26.45 31.79
N LYS A 37 -7.97 25.28 31.78
CA LYS A 37 -8.41 24.59 33.02
C LYS A 37 -7.27 23.87 33.75
N ASN A 38 -6.35 23.26 33.01
CA ASN A 38 -5.30 22.37 33.49
C ASN A 38 -3.87 22.82 33.15
N TRP A 39 -3.73 23.99 32.49
CA TRP A 39 -2.45 24.64 32.22
C TRP A 39 -2.57 26.14 32.40
N LYS A 40 -1.45 26.83 32.66
CA LYS A 40 -1.44 28.28 32.84
C LYS A 40 -0.80 28.97 31.63
N PRO A 41 -1.47 29.95 30.99
CA PRO A 41 -0.91 30.73 29.88
C PRO A 41 0.37 31.54 30.20
N LYS A 42 0.72 31.68 31.48
CA LYS A 42 2.00 32.26 31.93
C LYS A 42 3.16 31.26 31.95
N GLU A 43 2.85 29.97 32.07
CA GLU A 43 3.83 28.87 32.08
C GLU A 43 4.13 28.39 30.65
N PHE A 44 3.15 28.53 29.73
CA PHE A 44 3.24 28.11 28.33
C PHE A 44 2.79 29.24 27.37
N PRO A 45 3.55 30.35 27.26
CA PRO A 45 3.16 31.52 26.45
C PRO A 45 3.12 31.24 24.94
N GLU A 46 3.97 30.35 24.43
CA GLU A 46 3.94 29.87 23.03
C GLU A 46 2.65 29.09 22.73
N THR A 47 2.15 28.33 23.70
CA THR A 47 0.91 27.58 23.61
C THR A 47 -0.32 28.50 23.55
N LEU A 48 -0.31 29.60 24.32
CA LEU A 48 -1.33 30.66 24.21
C LEU A 48 -1.28 31.39 22.85
N LEU A 49 -0.08 31.59 22.30
CA LEU A 49 0.09 32.24 21.00
C LEU A 49 -0.49 31.39 19.86
N LEU A 50 -0.32 30.07 19.94
CA LEU A 50 -0.91 29.09 19.03
C LEU A 50 -2.44 29.15 19.03
N GLU A 51 -3.10 29.28 20.20
CA GLU A 51 -4.55 29.49 20.29
C GLU A 51 -5.01 30.78 19.62
N ALA A 52 -4.28 31.88 19.89
CA ALA A 52 -4.59 33.21 19.37
C ALA A 52 -4.46 33.26 17.83
N GLU A 53 -3.39 32.69 17.30
CA GLU A 53 -3.08 32.61 15.86
C GLU A 53 -4.00 31.64 15.11
N SER A 54 -4.25 30.45 15.67
CA SER A 54 -5.09 29.43 15.03
C SER A 54 -6.59 29.67 15.16
N GLY A 55 -7.03 30.58 16.05
CA GLY A 55 -8.44 30.77 16.34
C GLY A 55 -9.12 29.58 17.03
N ILE A 56 -8.39 28.83 17.85
CA ILE A 56 -8.87 27.64 18.59
C ILE A 56 -8.84 27.86 20.11
N LEU A 57 -9.30 26.88 20.88
CA LEU A 57 -8.96 26.71 22.29
C LEU A 57 -8.48 25.27 22.51
N ILE A 58 -7.46 25.12 23.35
CA ILE A 58 -6.87 23.82 23.66
C ILE A 58 -7.75 23.10 24.67
N ARG A 59 -8.13 21.86 24.33
CA ARG A 59 -8.94 20.98 25.18
C ARG A 59 -8.08 20.44 26.32
N ALA A 60 -8.66 20.21 27.49
CA ALA A 60 -7.91 19.72 28.65
C ALA A 60 -7.20 18.38 28.37
N GLU A 61 -7.85 17.50 27.60
CA GLU A 61 -7.28 16.23 27.13
C GLU A 61 -6.02 16.40 26.27
N GLN A 62 -6.04 17.34 25.31
CA GLN A 62 -4.90 17.65 24.43
C GLN A 62 -3.67 18.11 25.24
N GLU A 63 -3.91 18.91 26.28
CA GLU A 63 -2.87 19.36 27.19
C GLU A 63 -2.37 18.26 28.15
N ASN A 64 -3.27 17.40 28.68
CA ASN A 64 -2.86 16.26 29.51
C ASN A 64 -1.89 15.35 28.74
N ILE A 65 -2.24 15.03 27.50
CA ILE A 65 -1.41 14.24 26.57
C ILE A 65 -0.05 14.92 26.34
N ALA A 66 -0.04 16.21 26.03
CA ALA A 66 1.20 16.93 25.79
C ALA A 66 2.07 17.07 27.05
N SER A 67 1.46 17.18 28.23
CA SER A 67 2.17 17.17 29.51
C SER A 67 2.96 15.88 29.71
N GLU A 68 2.37 14.73 29.35
CA GLU A 68 3.07 13.45 29.38
C GLU A 68 4.19 13.38 28.33
N MET A 69 3.95 13.82 27.09
CA MET A 69 4.97 13.84 26.04
C MET A 69 6.09 14.85 26.25
N ARG A 70 5.90 15.88 27.09
CA ARG A 70 6.98 16.80 27.50
C ARG A 70 7.96 16.18 28.50
N LYS A 71 7.62 15.05 29.14
CA LYS A 71 8.52 14.35 30.06
C LYS A 71 9.75 13.81 29.33
N ALA A 72 10.89 13.77 30.01
CA ALA A 72 12.19 13.40 29.43
C ALA A 72 12.73 12.06 29.98
N ASP A 73 12.06 11.51 30.99
CA ASP A 73 12.39 10.32 31.76
C ASP A 73 11.51 9.11 31.43
N ALA A 74 10.44 9.29 30.64
CA ALA A 74 9.46 8.25 30.32
C ALA A 74 9.93 7.17 29.32
N GLY A 75 11.15 7.26 28.77
CA GLY A 75 11.59 6.43 27.64
C GLY A 75 10.83 6.74 26.35
N ASN A 76 11.01 5.94 25.30
CA ASN A 76 10.27 6.16 24.05
C ASN A 76 8.80 5.74 24.25
N ILE A 77 7.85 6.63 23.99
CA ILE A 77 6.42 6.38 24.23
C ILE A 77 5.52 6.68 23.03
N VAL A 78 4.41 5.95 22.90
CA VAL A 78 3.31 6.26 21.96
C VAL A 78 2.00 6.33 22.74
N LEU A 79 1.14 7.28 22.40
CA LEU A 79 -0.18 7.45 23.01
C LEU A 79 -1.28 7.24 21.96
N GLN A 80 -2.44 6.75 22.37
CA GLN A 80 -3.63 6.74 21.53
C GLN A 80 -4.35 8.10 21.61
N LEU A 81 -4.77 8.63 20.46
CA LEU A 81 -5.76 9.71 20.41
C LEU A 81 -6.62 9.56 19.15
N LEU A 82 -7.94 9.73 19.33
CA LEU A 82 -8.92 9.64 18.25
C LEU A 82 -8.59 10.52 17.04
N MET A 83 -9.07 10.09 15.87
CA MET A 83 -9.14 10.95 14.69
C MET A 83 -10.08 12.13 14.97
N GLY A 84 -9.79 13.30 14.40
CA GLY A 84 -10.42 14.57 14.80
C GLY A 84 -10.01 15.11 16.19
N GLY A 85 -9.33 14.34 17.04
CA GLY A 85 -8.88 14.77 18.39
C GLY A 85 -7.83 15.89 18.41
N GLY A 86 -7.28 16.27 17.25
CA GLY A 86 -6.31 17.36 17.12
C GLY A 86 -4.84 16.98 17.33
N LYS A 87 -4.49 15.70 17.13
CA LYS A 87 -3.09 15.17 17.14
C LYS A 87 -2.15 16.11 16.39
N SER A 88 -2.27 16.08 15.07
CA SER A 88 -1.41 16.75 14.09
C SER A 88 -1.65 18.26 14.05
N SER A 89 -2.90 18.71 14.28
CA SER A 89 -3.30 20.12 14.11
C SER A 89 -3.16 20.97 15.36
N THR A 90 -3.05 20.37 16.56
CA THR A 90 -2.93 21.11 17.83
C THR A 90 -1.77 20.59 18.67
N ILE A 91 -1.70 19.28 18.94
CA ILE A 91 -0.73 18.75 19.89
C ILE A 91 0.70 18.75 19.31
N VAL A 92 0.88 18.31 18.06
CA VAL A 92 2.19 18.36 17.39
C VAL A 92 2.73 19.80 17.32
N PRO A 93 1.99 20.83 16.87
CA PRO A 93 2.41 22.24 16.97
C PRO A 93 2.75 22.72 18.38
N MET A 94 1.97 22.31 19.38
CA MET A 94 2.18 22.73 20.78
C MET A 94 3.44 22.11 21.38
N LEU A 95 3.64 20.81 21.14
CA LEU A 95 4.86 20.10 21.52
C LEU A 95 6.07 20.62 20.76
N ALA A 96 5.96 20.81 19.44
CA ALA A 96 7.02 21.42 18.65
C ALA A 96 7.33 22.83 19.14
N ALA A 97 6.35 23.69 19.43
CA ALA A 97 6.60 25.04 19.94
C ALA A 97 7.32 25.06 21.31
N TYR A 98 6.97 24.13 22.20
CA TYR A 98 7.59 23.98 23.52
C TYR A 98 8.97 23.31 23.49
N LEU A 99 9.08 22.18 22.79
CA LEU A 99 10.31 21.38 22.70
C LEU A 99 11.34 22.05 21.79
N SER A 100 10.91 22.73 20.71
CA SER A 100 11.80 23.28 19.67
C SER A 100 12.97 24.09 20.22
N ASN A 101 14.21 23.60 20.22
CA ASN A 101 14.85 22.29 19.93
C ASN A 101 14.01 21.02 19.60
N GLN A 102 13.65 20.85 18.32
CA GLN A 102 13.12 19.63 17.65
C GLN A 102 11.59 19.33 17.67
N GLU A 103 11.15 18.19 17.09
CA GLU A 103 10.50 18.12 15.75
C GLU A 103 9.06 17.55 15.66
N GLN A 104 8.23 17.97 14.68
CA GLN A 104 7.64 17.10 13.59
C GLN A 104 6.48 17.73 12.75
N GLN A 105 5.86 16.92 11.86
CA GLN A 105 5.24 17.21 10.56
C GLN A 105 3.89 17.95 10.48
N MET A 106 3.84 18.82 9.45
CA MET A 106 2.77 19.11 8.49
C MET A 106 3.17 20.43 7.80
N LEU A 107 3.86 20.42 6.65
CA LEU A 107 4.54 21.63 6.15
C LEU A 107 3.64 22.87 6.05
N GLN A 108 2.48 22.77 5.40
CA GLN A 108 1.58 23.92 5.22
C GLN A 108 0.92 24.35 6.55
N MET A 109 0.49 23.40 7.38
CA MET A 109 -0.15 23.70 8.67
C MET A 109 0.85 24.27 9.68
N LEU A 110 2.09 23.75 9.76
CA LEU A 110 3.16 24.30 10.60
C LEU A 110 3.65 25.65 10.09
N VAL A 111 3.80 25.84 8.77
CA VAL A 111 4.17 27.16 8.25
C VAL A 111 3.07 28.18 8.55
N ALA A 112 1.79 27.79 8.45
CA ALA A 112 0.66 28.64 8.83
C ALA A 112 0.51 28.88 10.34
N LYS A 113 0.82 27.89 11.20
CA LYS A 113 0.64 27.96 12.66
C LYS A 113 1.88 28.33 13.47
N LEU A 114 3.07 28.14 12.91
CA LEU A 114 4.35 28.36 13.59
C LEU A 114 5.23 29.39 12.86
N GLY A 115 5.00 29.61 11.55
CA GLY A 115 5.75 30.58 10.74
C GLY A 115 5.28 32.04 10.87
N GLY A 116 4.12 32.28 11.48
CA GLY A 116 3.62 33.62 11.78
C GLY A 116 4.10 34.15 13.13
N LEU A 117 3.20 34.32 14.11
CA LEU A 117 3.51 34.94 15.40
C LEU A 117 4.51 34.14 16.25
N LEU A 118 4.51 32.80 16.12
CA LEU A 118 5.51 31.92 16.74
C LEU A 118 6.93 32.08 16.13
N ASN A 119 7.05 32.62 14.91
CA ASN A 119 8.30 32.88 14.18
C ASN A 119 9.33 31.71 14.21
N ARG A 120 8.86 30.47 13.99
CA ARG A 120 9.73 29.28 13.89
C ARG A 120 9.96 28.91 12.42
N ARG A 121 11.24 28.81 12.03
CA ARG A 121 11.63 28.39 10.68
C ARG A 121 11.59 26.86 10.55
N VAL A 122 10.83 26.38 9.58
CA VAL A 122 10.82 24.97 9.18
C VAL A 122 11.97 24.72 8.19
N TYR A 123 12.75 23.68 8.47
CA TYR A 123 13.82 23.13 7.64
C TYR A 123 13.35 21.78 7.06
N HIS A 124 14.10 21.22 6.13
CA HIS A 124 13.89 19.85 5.64
C HIS A 124 15.16 19.03 5.86
N MET A 125 15.03 17.72 6.07
CA MET A 125 16.17 16.80 6.05
C MET A 125 16.98 17.02 4.76
N PRO A 126 18.27 17.43 4.84
CA PRO A 126 19.07 17.78 3.66
C PRO A 126 19.59 16.54 2.90
N PHE A 127 18.83 15.45 2.92
CA PHE A 127 19.18 14.18 2.30
C PHE A 127 17.94 13.51 1.69
N ALA A 128 18.13 12.91 0.52
CA ALA A 128 17.16 12.04 -0.12
C ALA A 128 17.91 10.87 -0.77
N ARG A 129 17.24 9.71 -0.91
CA ARG A 129 17.84 8.43 -1.35
C ARG A 129 18.70 8.49 -2.62
N HIS A 130 18.37 9.40 -3.54
CA HIS A 130 19.06 9.58 -4.82
C HIS A 130 20.36 10.42 -4.73
N VAL A 131 20.59 11.11 -3.62
CA VAL A 131 21.80 11.93 -3.41
C VAL A 131 22.99 11.01 -3.18
N GLN A 132 24.10 11.25 -3.87
CA GLN A 132 25.40 10.63 -3.60
C GLN A 132 26.34 11.70 -3.04
N PRO A 133 26.43 11.87 -1.71
CA PRO A 133 27.22 12.95 -1.12
C PRO A 133 28.71 12.66 -1.23
N GLY A 134 29.48 13.64 -1.71
CA GLY A 134 30.90 13.73 -1.44
C GLY A 134 31.17 14.22 -0.03
N GLU A 135 32.45 14.41 0.30
CA GLU A 135 32.89 14.90 1.61
C GLU A 135 32.35 16.31 1.90
N PHE A 136 32.40 17.21 0.92
CA PHE A 136 31.89 18.57 1.05
C PHE A 136 30.37 18.61 1.28
N GLU A 137 29.60 17.80 0.55
CA GLU A 137 28.15 17.71 0.72
C GLU A 137 27.78 17.17 2.11
N ALA A 138 28.48 16.16 2.61
CA ALA A 138 28.26 15.62 3.96
C ALA A 138 28.53 16.66 5.06
N ILE A 139 29.63 17.42 4.95
CA ILE A 139 29.95 18.53 5.85
C ILE A 139 28.88 19.64 5.77
N LEU A 140 28.38 19.95 4.56
CA LEU A 140 27.32 20.94 4.37
C LEU A 140 25.97 20.48 4.97
N MET A 141 25.61 19.19 4.83
CA MET A 141 24.43 18.60 5.49
C MET A 141 24.51 18.78 7.00
N ARG A 142 25.66 18.44 7.60
CA ARG A 142 25.91 18.65 9.04
C ARG A 142 25.71 20.11 9.44
N LYS A 143 26.35 21.05 8.72
CA LYS A 143 26.23 22.48 8.99
C LYS A 143 24.79 23.01 8.91
N ARG A 144 23.94 22.45 8.03
CA ARG A 144 22.51 22.80 7.95
C ARG A 144 21.71 22.32 9.16
N LEU A 145 22.04 21.14 9.70
CA LEU A 145 21.42 20.62 10.93
C LEU A 145 21.83 21.46 12.15
N GLU A 146 23.09 21.90 12.20
CA GLU A 146 23.59 22.83 13.21
C GLU A 146 22.96 24.24 13.09
N GLU A 147 22.76 24.76 11.87
CA GLU A 147 21.98 25.98 11.61
C GLU A 147 20.53 25.85 12.09
N CYS A 148 19.89 24.69 11.87
CA CYS A 148 18.54 24.40 12.35
C CYS A 148 18.48 24.44 13.89
N MET A 149 19.41 23.76 14.56
CA MET A 149 19.51 23.75 16.02
C MET A 149 19.79 25.15 16.60
N ALA A 150 20.74 25.90 16.04
CA ALA A 150 21.09 27.24 16.50
C ALA A 150 19.92 28.24 16.37
N ASN A 151 19.11 28.11 15.32
CA ASN A 151 17.92 28.93 15.10
C ASN A 151 16.67 28.39 15.82
N ARG A 152 16.77 27.32 16.60
CA ARG A 152 15.63 26.62 17.25
C ARG A 152 14.51 26.29 16.25
N GLY A 153 14.91 25.86 15.05
CA GLY A 153 14.03 25.49 13.95
C GLY A 153 13.46 24.08 14.08
N ILE A 154 12.69 23.70 13.06
CA ILE A 154 11.97 22.42 12.96
C ILE A 154 12.36 21.74 11.64
N LEU A 155 13.26 20.77 11.68
CA LEU A 155 13.59 19.81 10.62
C LEU A 155 12.42 18.84 10.29
N LEU A 156 11.70 19.13 9.20
CA LEU A 156 10.76 18.20 8.60
C LEU A 156 11.48 16.97 8.00
N VAL A 157 11.20 15.80 8.56
CA VAL A 157 11.77 14.51 8.13
C VAL A 157 10.67 13.60 7.56
N GLN A 158 10.98 12.86 6.50
CA GLN A 158 10.19 11.71 6.04
C GLN A 158 10.91 10.41 6.43
N PRO A 159 10.20 9.32 6.78
CA PRO A 159 10.80 8.02 7.12
C PRO A 159 11.81 7.52 6.09
N GLU A 160 11.49 7.60 4.79
CA GLU A 160 12.41 7.19 3.71
C GLU A 160 13.75 7.92 3.81
N HIS A 161 13.75 9.21 4.16
CA HIS A 161 14.97 10.03 4.19
C HIS A 161 15.89 9.70 5.36
N ILE A 162 15.36 9.52 6.58
CA ILE A 162 16.20 9.17 7.74
C ILE A 162 16.74 7.74 7.64
N LEU A 163 15.92 6.79 7.18
CA LEU A 163 16.35 5.40 6.96
C LEU A 163 17.39 5.31 5.82
N SER A 164 17.17 6.02 4.71
CA SER A 164 18.15 6.12 3.62
C SER A 164 19.45 6.78 4.05
N PHE A 165 19.41 7.75 4.98
CA PHE A 165 20.61 8.38 5.54
C PHE A 165 21.42 7.40 6.39
N LYS A 166 20.77 6.69 7.32
CA LYS A 166 21.41 5.63 8.13
C LYS A 166 22.08 4.57 7.24
N LEU A 167 21.35 4.05 6.24
CA LEU A 167 21.90 3.05 5.32
C LEU A 167 23.03 3.60 4.44
N ARG A 168 22.97 4.86 3.99
CA ARG A 168 24.07 5.48 3.24
C ARG A 168 25.31 5.65 4.12
N ALA A 169 25.18 6.04 5.39
CA ALA A 169 26.35 6.15 6.27
C ALA A 169 27.08 4.80 6.41
N VAL A 170 26.34 3.71 6.62
CA VAL A 170 26.88 2.33 6.69
C VAL A 170 27.45 1.87 5.35
N GLU A 171 26.74 2.07 4.23
CA GLU A 171 27.21 1.76 2.87
C GLU A 171 28.53 2.47 2.55
N SER A 172 28.61 3.77 2.83
CA SER A 172 29.80 4.59 2.62
C SER A 172 30.98 4.09 3.46
N ALA A 173 30.76 3.67 4.71
CA ALA A 173 31.79 3.09 5.56
C ALA A 173 32.30 1.74 5.04
N LEU A 174 31.39 0.83 4.67
CA LEU A 174 31.73 -0.49 4.12
C LEU A 174 32.49 -0.38 2.78
N THR A 175 32.13 0.59 1.94
CA THR A 175 32.79 0.88 0.66
C THR A 175 33.97 1.85 0.77
N ARG A 176 34.31 2.31 1.98
CA ARG A 176 35.43 3.22 2.29
C ARG A 176 35.40 4.54 1.51
N GLN A 177 34.21 5.11 1.35
CA GLN A 177 34.03 6.44 0.76
C GLN A 177 34.50 7.55 1.71
N VAL A 178 35.06 8.63 1.16
CA VAL A 178 35.60 9.76 1.93
C VAL A 178 34.56 10.46 2.84
N CYS A 179 33.29 10.47 2.44
CA CYS A 179 32.21 11.07 3.22
C CYS A 179 31.76 10.23 4.44
N ALA A 180 32.19 8.97 4.55
CA ALA A 180 31.64 8.01 5.50
C ALA A 180 31.67 8.49 6.96
N GLN A 181 32.83 9.01 7.41
CA GLN A 181 32.98 9.50 8.78
C GLN A 181 32.04 10.68 9.06
N SER A 182 31.97 11.66 8.16
CA SER A 182 31.11 12.83 8.31
C SER A 182 29.61 12.47 8.37
N LEU A 183 29.19 11.43 7.64
CA LEU A 183 27.82 10.91 7.71
C LEU A 183 27.54 10.19 9.05
N LEU A 184 28.48 9.37 9.53
CA LEU A 184 28.38 8.69 10.82
C LEU A 184 28.37 9.69 12.00
N ASP A 185 29.29 10.67 12.01
CA ASP A 185 29.34 11.75 13.01
C ASP A 185 28.04 12.57 13.04
N THR A 186 27.37 12.69 11.89
CA THR A 186 26.08 13.38 11.74
C THR A 186 24.92 12.52 12.23
N GLN A 187 24.97 11.20 12.06
CA GLN A 187 24.01 10.30 12.68
C GLN A 187 24.14 10.32 14.21
N GLU A 188 25.36 10.19 14.75
CA GLU A 188 25.61 10.27 16.20
C GLU A 188 25.16 11.61 16.81
N PHE A 189 25.39 12.72 16.09
CA PHE A 189 24.89 14.02 16.49
C PHE A 189 23.37 14.07 16.57
N LEU A 190 22.66 13.55 15.57
CA LEU A 190 21.20 13.45 15.61
C LEU A 190 20.76 12.58 16.78
N ASP A 191 21.32 11.40 16.96
CA ASP A 191 20.97 10.48 18.06
C ASP A 191 21.20 11.10 19.47
N ARG A 192 22.15 12.04 19.60
CA ARG A 192 22.40 12.82 20.82
C ARG A 192 21.47 14.04 21.03
N VAL A 193 21.13 14.78 19.97
CA VAL A 193 20.43 16.08 20.10
C VAL A 193 18.95 16.07 19.68
N SER A 194 18.49 15.02 18.99
CA SER A 194 17.14 14.99 18.40
C SER A 194 16.04 14.51 19.33
N ARG A 195 14.88 15.17 19.26
CA ARG A 195 13.63 14.81 19.95
C ARG A 195 12.55 14.64 18.88
N ASP A 196 12.07 13.40 18.70
CA ASP A 196 11.17 13.03 17.59
C ASP A 196 9.69 12.97 18.01
N ILE A 197 8.77 13.47 17.16
CA ILE A 197 7.28 13.45 17.24
C ILE A 197 6.68 12.24 17.97
N VAL A 198 6.28 11.14 17.32
CA VAL A 198 6.02 10.81 15.90
C VAL A 198 4.49 10.74 15.65
N ASP A 199 3.97 11.35 14.59
CA ASP A 199 2.53 11.19 14.24
C ASP A 199 2.26 9.93 13.39
N GLU A 200 1.05 9.37 13.45
CA GLU A 200 0.67 8.10 12.77
C GLU A 200 1.73 6.99 12.92
N SER A 201 2.10 6.71 14.18
CA SER A 201 3.15 5.78 14.60
C SER A 201 2.92 4.34 14.14
N ASP A 202 1.66 3.95 13.94
CA ASP A 202 1.22 2.66 13.39
C ASP A 202 1.75 2.40 11.98
N GLU A 203 1.80 3.44 11.12
CA GLU A 203 2.41 3.36 9.80
C GLU A 203 3.91 3.59 9.85
N ASN A 204 4.35 4.63 10.58
CA ASN A 204 5.75 5.03 10.59
C ASN A 204 6.69 3.98 11.21
N PHE A 205 6.20 3.16 12.15
CA PHE A 205 6.91 2.00 12.68
C PHE A 205 6.53 0.66 12.01
N SER A 206 5.82 0.68 10.88
CA SER A 206 5.38 -0.57 10.24
C SER A 206 6.55 -1.35 9.62
N VAL A 207 6.75 -2.59 10.08
CA VAL A 207 7.69 -3.56 9.47
C VAL A 207 7.33 -3.95 8.03
N LYS A 208 6.15 -3.55 7.54
CA LYS A 208 5.73 -3.73 6.14
C LYS A 208 6.53 -2.87 5.16
N PHE A 209 7.15 -1.78 5.64
CA PHE A 209 8.05 -0.95 4.85
C PHE A 209 9.51 -1.26 5.22
N GLU A 210 10.22 -1.86 4.27
CA GLU A 210 11.66 -2.11 4.36
C GLU A 210 12.36 -1.31 3.25
N LEU A 211 13.35 -0.52 3.65
CA LEU A 211 14.23 0.22 2.75
C LEU A 211 15.49 -0.60 2.54
N VAL A 212 15.71 -1.02 1.29
CA VAL A 212 16.82 -1.92 0.92
C VAL A 212 17.84 -1.19 0.04
N TYR A 213 19.11 -1.27 0.42
CA TYR A 213 20.27 -0.86 -0.38
C TYR A 213 20.99 -2.12 -0.87
N SER A 214 21.10 -2.25 -2.19
CA SER A 214 21.70 -3.40 -2.86
C SER A 214 23.22 -3.23 -3.02
N MET A 215 23.99 -4.21 -2.52
CA MET A 215 25.45 -4.15 -2.50
C MET A 215 26.09 -5.14 -3.49
N GLY A 216 27.16 -4.69 -4.15
CA GLY A 216 27.90 -5.48 -5.14
C GLY A 216 27.32 -5.40 -6.56
N SER A 217 27.82 -6.25 -7.45
CA SER A 217 27.36 -6.30 -8.85
C SER A 217 26.08 -7.13 -8.99
N GLN A 218 25.19 -6.72 -9.91
CA GLN A 218 24.03 -7.52 -10.30
C GLN A 218 24.45 -8.86 -10.90
N ARG A 219 23.78 -9.94 -10.48
CA ARG A 219 23.91 -11.28 -11.05
C ARG A 219 22.52 -11.82 -11.45
N PRO A 220 22.43 -12.84 -12.33
CA PRO A 220 21.17 -13.56 -12.55
C PRO A 220 20.63 -14.09 -11.21
N VAL A 221 19.31 -14.18 -11.07
CA VAL A 221 18.75 -14.93 -9.94
C VAL A 221 19.20 -16.38 -9.99
N ASP A 222 19.35 -17.00 -8.82
CA ASP A 222 19.68 -18.43 -8.73
C ASP A 222 18.70 -19.31 -9.53
N PHE A 223 19.16 -20.50 -9.95
CA PHE A 223 18.41 -21.46 -10.78
C PHE A 223 17.76 -20.87 -12.07
N ALA A 224 18.27 -19.75 -12.59
CA ALA A 224 17.80 -19.17 -13.86
C ALA A 224 18.50 -19.83 -15.08
N PRO A 225 17.77 -20.08 -16.19
CA PRO A 225 16.36 -19.72 -16.45
C PRO A 225 15.30 -20.69 -15.90
N GLU A 226 15.68 -21.89 -15.46
CA GLU A 226 14.76 -22.99 -15.12
C GLU A 226 13.74 -22.62 -14.03
N ARG A 227 14.09 -21.72 -13.10
CA ARG A 227 13.23 -21.20 -12.03
C ARG A 227 11.92 -20.65 -12.55
N TRP A 228 11.92 -19.76 -13.54
CA TRP A 228 10.66 -19.21 -14.07
C TRP A 228 9.94 -20.19 -14.99
N VAL A 229 10.65 -21.07 -15.69
CA VAL A 229 10.03 -22.14 -16.50
C VAL A 229 9.25 -23.11 -15.60
N LEU A 230 9.81 -23.54 -14.47
CA LEU A 230 9.10 -24.39 -13.51
C LEU A 230 7.86 -23.70 -12.93
N ILE A 231 7.96 -22.39 -12.62
CA ILE A 231 6.83 -21.59 -12.16
C ILE A 231 5.74 -21.48 -13.25
N GLN A 232 6.12 -21.37 -14.53
CA GLN A 232 5.20 -21.33 -15.67
C GLN A 232 4.43 -22.65 -15.88
N GLU A 233 5.08 -23.79 -15.65
CA GLU A 233 4.43 -25.11 -15.63
C GLU A 233 3.43 -25.22 -14.46
N VAL A 234 3.89 -24.93 -13.24
CA VAL A 234 3.08 -25.04 -12.01
C VAL A 234 1.86 -24.11 -12.06
N ILE A 235 2.01 -22.86 -12.51
CA ILE A 235 0.87 -21.95 -12.68
C ILE A 235 -0.05 -22.41 -13.83
N GLY A 236 0.46 -23.11 -14.85
CA GLY A 236 -0.38 -23.77 -15.85
C GLY A 236 -1.35 -24.80 -15.24
N LEU A 237 -0.87 -25.59 -14.29
CA LEU A 237 -1.71 -26.55 -13.55
C LEU A 237 -2.75 -25.84 -12.66
N VAL A 238 -2.41 -24.71 -12.04
CA VAL A 238 -3.40 -23.87 -11.33
C VAL A 238 -4.53 -23.44 -12.27
N GLY A 239 -4.20 -22.97 -13.47
CA GLY A 239 -5.20 -22.55 -14.46
C GLY A 239 -6.11 -23.68 -14.94
N ARG A 240 -5.58 -24.91 -15.00
CA ARG A 240 -6.34 -26.12 -15.32
C ARG A 240 -7.29 -26.54 -14.20
N PHE A 241 -6.82 -26.58 -12.94
CA PHE A 241 -7.59 -27.12 -11.83
C PHE A 241 -8.52 -26.11 -11.14
N ALA A 242 -8.25 -24.79 -11.24
CA ALA A 242 -9.10 -23.78 -10.60
C ALA A 242 -10.60 -23.83 -11.02
N PRO A 243 -10.97 -24.07 -12.30
CA PRO A 243 -12.37 -24.29 -12.68
C PRO A 243 -13.00 -25.53 -12.03
N GLU A 244 -12.25 -26.62 -11.85
CA GLU A 244 -12.74 -27.81 -11.16
C GLU A 244 -13.03 -27.52 -9.69
N VAL A 245 -12.10 -26.85 -8.99
CA VAL A 245 -12.28 -26.42 -7.59
C VAL A 245 -13.47 -25.46 -7.47
N LYS A 246 -13.63 -24.51 -8.41
CA LYS A 246 -14.78 -23.60 -8.46
C LYS A 246 -16.12 -24.32 -8.58
N SER A 247 -16.17 -25.45 -9.29
CA SER A 247 -17.40 -26.25 -9.42
C SER A 247 -17.81 -26.96 -8.12
N GLN A 248 -16.85 -27.23 -7.22
CA GLN A 248 -17.07 -27.93 -5.96
C GLN A 248 -17.21 -26.97 -4.77
N LEU A 249 -16.47 -25.86 -4.77
CA LEU A 249 -16.40 -24.86 -3.71
C LEU A 249 -16.68 -23.45 -4.27
N PRO A 250 -17.92 -23.17 -4.71
CA PRO A 250 -18.24 -21.94 -5.44
C PRO A 250 -18.01 -20.64 -4.65
N ASP A 251 -18.08 -20.67 -3.32
CA ASP A 251 -17.89 -19.46 -2.48
C ASP A 251 -16.45 -19.30 -1.96
N SER A 252 -15.58 -20.29 -2.21
CA SER A 252 -14.21 -20.33 -1.66
C SER A 252 -13.13 -19.93 -2.66
N ILE A 253 -13.47 -19.79 -3.95
CA ILE A 253 -12.58 -19.38 -5.04
C ILE A 253 -13.32 -18.50 -6.06
N GLU A 254 -12.66 -17.46 -6.58
CA GLU A 254 -13.12 -16.72 -7.77
C GLU A 254 -12.33 -17.20 -9.00
N VAL A 255 -13.04 -17.48 -10.08
CA VAL A 255 -12.47 -17.80 -11.39
C VAL A 255 -13.26 -17.00 -12.43
N ARG A 256 -12.61 -16.09 -13.17
CA ARG A 256 -13.23 -15.26 -14.21
C ARG A 256 -12.44 -15.37 -15.53
N GLY A 257 -13.13 -15.39 -16.66
CA GLY A 257 -12.56 -15.31 -18.02
C GLY A 257 -12.55 -16.63 -18.77
N GLU A 258 -13.27 -16.67 -19.90
CA GLU A 258 -13.39 -17.81 -20.82
C GLU A 258 -12.57 -17.60 -22.10
N TYR A 259 -11.39 -16.98 -21.98
CA TYR A 259 -10.52 -16.74 -23.13
C TYR A 259 -9.92 -18.05 -23.63
N SER A 260 -10.32 -18.49 -24.82
CA SER A 260 -9.83 -19.75 -25.40
C SER A 260 -8.33 -19.66 -25.74
N GLY A 261 -7.50 -20.31 -24.92
CA GLY A 261 -6.03 -20.24 -24.95
C GLY A 261 -5.40 -19.35 -23.86
N GLY A 262 -6.21 -18.66 -23.05
CA GLY A 262 -5.76 -17.79 -21.96
C GLY A 262 -5.81 -18.41 -20.57
N PHE A 263 -5.11 -17.79 -19.63
CA PHE A 263 -5.11 -18.21 -18.22
C PHE A 263 -6.26 -17.55 -17.44
N PRO A 264 -7.09 -18.32 -16.71
CA PRO A 264 -8.27 -17.77 -16.03
C PRO A 264 -7.90 -16.92 -14.81
N ARG A 265 -8.58 -15.78 -14.63
CA ARG A 265 -8.37 -14.90 -13.48
C ARG A 265 -8.83 -15.58 -12.20
N THR A 266 -7.86 -16.08 -11.44
CA THR A 266 -8.04 -16.95 -10.29
C THR A 266 -7.72 -16.21 -8.99
N ARG A 267 -8.58 -16.35 -7.98
CA ARG A 267 -8.36 -15.84 -6.62
C ARG A 267 -8.87 -16.80 -5.57
N LEU A 268 -8.06 -17.11 -4.57
CA LEU A 268 -8.45 -17.94 -3.42
C LEU A 268 -9.10 -17.07 -2.33
N LEU A 269 -10.31 -17.41 -1.90
CA LEU A 269 -11.05 -16.66 -0.88
C LEU A 269 -10.99 -17.30 0.50
N ARG A 270 -10.82 -18.63 0.56
CA ARG A 270 -10.81 -19.44 1.78
C ARG A 270 -9.77 -20.56 1.68
N ASP A 271 -9.37 -21.10 2.82
CA ASP A 271 -8.28 -22.09 2.90
C ASP A 271 -8.67 -23.46 2.35
N ASP A 272 -9.95 -23.85 2.40
CA ASP A 272 -10.48 -25.10 1.83
C ASP A 272 -10.21 -25.24 0.32
N ALA A 273 -10.50 -24.18 -0.45
CA ALA A 273 -10.21 -24.16 -1.89
C ALA A 273 -8.71 -24.04 -2.19
N ALA A 274 -7.94 -23.41 -1.30
CA ALA A 274 -6.48 -23.35 -1.44
C ALA A 274 -5.85 -24.73 -1.19
N ASP A 275 -6.31 -25.45 -0.18
CA ASP A 275 -5.85 -26.81 0.17
C ASP A 275 -6.16 -27.79 -0.98
N ASP A 276 -7.39 -27.83 -1.48
CA ASP A 276 -7.77 -28.71 -2.60
C ASP A 276 -6.99 -28.36 -3.89
N LEU A 277 -6.91 -27.08 -4.25
CA LEU A 277 -6.18 -26.65 -5.46
C LEU A 277 -4.70 -27.02 -5.41
N LEU A 278 -4.02 -26.71 -4.31
CA LEU A 278 -2.58 -27.00 -4.15
C LEU A 278 -2.33 -28.52 -4.05
N MET A 279 -3.23 -29.28 -3.44
CA MET A 279 -3.16 -30.75 -3.39
C MET A 279 -3.34 -31.38 -4.78
N ARG A 280 -4.27 -30.88 -5.62
CA ARG A 280 -4.42 -31.33 -7.02
C ARG A 280 -3.17 -31.05 -7.85
N VAL A 281 -2.59 -29.86 -7.72
CA VAL A 281 -1.31 -29.51 -8.36
C VAL A 281 -0.20 -30.45 -7.90
N ALA A 282 -0.03 -30.64 -6.59
CA ALA A 282 0.99 -31.51 -6.01
C ALA A 282 0.88 -32.97 -6.52
N ARG A 283 -0.33 -33.55 -6.48
CA ARG A 283 -0.58 -34.91 -7.00
C ARG A 283 -0.29 -35.01 -8.49
N HIS A 284 -0.79 -34.07 -9.29
CA HIS A 284 -0.55 -34.11 -10.74
C HIS A 284 0.94 -34.07 -11.07
N VAL A 285 1.71 -33.18 -10.42
CA VAL A 285 3.16 -33.09 -10.58
C VAL A 285 3.83 -34.41 -10.19
N VAL A 286 3.47 -35.03 -9.07
CA VAL A 286 4.12 -36.27 -8.64
C VAL A 286 3.75 -37.47 -9.51
N GLU A 287 2.49 -37.59 -9.93
CA GLU A 287 1.97 -38.69 -10.74
C GLU A 287 2.45 -38.64 -12.20
N HIS A 288 2.56 -37.45 -12.80
CA HIS A 288 2.81 -37.28 -14.23
C HIS A 288 4.23 -36.78 -14.55
N GLY A 289 4.93 -36.20 -13.57
CA GLY A 289 6.20 -35.50 -13.77
C GLY A 289 6.02 -34.09 -14.34
N ILE A 290 7.04 -33.26 -14.15
CA ILE A 290 7.19 -31.96 -14.84
C ILE A 290 8.64 -31.78 -15.28
N ILE A 291 8.92 -30.72 -16.05
CA ILE A 291 10.28 -30.42 -16.55
C ILE A 291 11.26 -30.36 -15.36
N GLY A 292 12.35 -31.14 -15.44
CA GLY A 292 13.36 -31.26 -14.38
C GLY A 292 13.01 -32.21 -13.23
N LEU A 293 11.78 -32.75 -13.16
CA LEU A 293 11.29 -33.59 -12.06
C LEU A 293 10.58 -34.86 -12.61
N PRO A 294 11.31 -35.96 -12.88
CA PRO A 294 10.76 -37.24 -13.33
C PRO A 294 10.20 -38.07 -12.14
N THR A 295 9.26 -37.47 -11.41
CA THR A 295 8.57 -38.04 -10.24
C THR A 295 7.68 -39.24 -10.61
N ASN A 296 7.12 -39.24 -11.82
CA ASN A 296 6.34 -40.34 -12.39
C ASN A 296 7.14 -41.65 -12.55
N LEU A 297 8.47 -41.57 -12.63
CA LEU A 297 9.35 -42.74 -12.71
C LEU A 297 9.73 -43.32 -11.34
N GLN A 298 9.29 -42.70 -10.24
CA GLN A 298 9.60 -43.14 -8.88
C GLN A 298 8.62 -44.21 -8.37
N THR A 299 9.00 -44.96 -7.34
CA THR A 299 8.12 -45.93 -6.71
C THR A 299 6.96 -45.23 -5.97
N SER A 300 5.84 -45.93 -5.78
CA SER A 300 4.68 -45.40 -5.03
C SER A 300 5.03 -44.93 -3.61
N THR A 301 5.99 -45.60 -2.95
CA THR A 301 6.53 -45.17 -1.65
C THR A 301 7.22 -43.82 -1.74
N ILE A 302 8.10 -43.63 -2.74
CA ILE A 302 8.82 -42.36 -2.95
C ILE A 302 7.83 -41.27 -3.40
N GLN A 303 6.87 -41.56 -4.28
CA GLN A 303 5.82 -40.62 -4.68
C GLN A 303 4.97 -40.15 -3.48
N THR A 304 4.61 -41.06 -2.58
CA THR A 304 3.89 -40.71 -1.34
C THR A 304 4.72 -39.79 -0.45
N ALA A 305 6.03 -40.06 -0.31
CA ALA A 305 6.95 -39.20 0.42
C ALA A 305 7.12 -37.83 -0.26
N LEU A 306 7.22 -37.80 -1.60
CA LEU A 306 7.36 -36.57 -2.39
C LEU A 306 6.14 -35.65 -2.26
N ILE A 307 4.90 -36.18 -2.32
CA ILE A 307 3.69 -35.37 -2.10
C ILE A 307 3.79 -34.67 -0.74
N ARG A 308 4.04 -35.43 0.33
CA ARG A 308 4.19 -34.87 1.68
C ARG A 308 5.33 -33.88 1.79
N TYR A 309 6.48 -34.17 1.17
CA TYR A 309 7.64 -33.28 1.16
C TYR A 309 7.34 -31.94 0.48
N ILE A 310 6.45 -31.88 -0.52
CA ILE A 310 6.07 -30.62 -1.18
C ILE A 310 4.80 -29.96 -0.61
N THR A 311 3.98 -30.65 0.19
CA THR A 311 2.73 -30.10 0.77
C THR A 311 2.80 -29.79 2.27
N ASP A 312 3.51 -30.58 3.07
CA ASP A 312 3.55 -30.42 4.53
C ASP A 312 4.46 -29.23 4.87
N ILE A 313 4.01 -28.25 5.67
CA ILE A 313 4.85 -27.09 6.06
C ILE A 313 6.11 -27.57 6.79
N ASP A 314 5.92 -28.43 7.80
CA ASP A 314 7.00 -29.08 8.56
C ASP A 314 6.93 -30.61 8.33
N PRO A 315 7.53 -31.15 7.26
CA PRO A 315 7.52 -32.58 6.99
C PRO A 315 8.31 -33.35 8.06
N ALA A 316 7.80 -34.51 8.45
CA ALA A 316 8.46 -35.35 9.44
C ALA A 316 9.85 -35.83 8.95
N ALA A 317 10.77 -36.07 9.88
CA ALA A 317 12.17 -36.40 9.57
C ALA A 317 12.31 -37.64 8.67
N GLU A 318 11.39 -38.61 8.80
CA GLU A 318 11.35 -39.83 7.98
C GLU A 318 10.95 -39.52 6.53
N VAL A 319 10.11 -38.51 6.30
CA VAL A 319 9.72 -38.05 4.94
C VAL A 319 10.89 -37.33 4.29
N ILE A 320 11.57 -36.45 5.04
CA ILE A 320 12.78 -35.76 4.58
C ILE A 320 13.84 -36.79 4.19
N GLN A 321 14.12 -37.76 5.08
CA GLN A 321 15.09 -38.82 4.82
C GLN A 321 14.71 -39.68 3.61
N ALA A 322 13.44 -40.07 3.47
CA ALA A 322 12.96 -40.88 2.36
C ALA A 322 13.07 -40.18 0.99
N VAL A 323 13.10 -38.86 0.95
CA VAL A 323 13.31 -38.07 -0.27
C VAL A 323 14.80 -37.79 -0.48
N GLU A 324 15.47 -37.15 0.48
CA GLU A 324 16.82 -36.60 0.35
C GLU A 324 17.94 -37.66 0.32
N GLN A 325 17.67 -38.87 0.84
CA GLN A 325 18.60 -40.01 0.73
C GLN A 325 18.23 -41.00 -0.39
N SER A 326 17.19 -40.72 -1.17
CA SER A 326 16.79 -41.57 -2.30
C SER A 326 17.64 -41.31 -3.54
N THR A 327 17.60 -42.24 -4.51
CA THR A 327 18.19 -42.04 -5.83
C THR A 327 17.51 -40.93 -6.64
N PHE A 328 16.38 -40.38 -6.18
CA PHE A 328 15.75 -39.21 -6.78
C PHE A 328 16.44 -37.90 -6.39
N TRP A 329 17.10 -37.82 -5.23
CA TRP A 329 17.78 -36.59 -4.81
C TRP A 329 19.14 -36.46 -5.49
N THR A 330 19.22 -35.53 -6.45
CA THR A 330 20.40 -35.31 -7.29
C THR A 330 20.58 -33.81 -7.53
N LYS A 331 21.78 -33.40 -7.98
CA LYS A 331 22.04 -32.00 -8.37
C LYS A 331 21.08 -31.44 -9.44
N SER A 332 20.43 -32.30 -10.22
CA SER A 332 19.43 -31.91 -11.23
C SER A 332 18.00 -31.80 -10.70
N THR A 333 17.69 -32.42 -9.56
CA THR A 333 16.33 -32.54 -9.01
C THR A 333 16.13 -31.80 -7.69
N GLU A 334 17.20 -31.58 -6.92
CA GLU A 334 17.20 -30.83 -5.66
C GLU A 334 16.61 -29.42 -5.83
N SER A 335 17.20 -28.57 -6.68
CA SER A 335 16.75 -27.19 -6.89
C SER A 335 15.29 -27.06 -7.37
N PRO A 336 14.82 -27.82 -8.39
CA PRO A 336 13.42 -27.74 -8.78
C PRO A 336 12.46 -28.33 -7.73
N LEU A 337 12.86 -29.35 -6.97
CA LEU A 337 12.01 -29.90 -5.90
C LEU A 337 11.86 -28.91 -4.73
N LEU A 338 12.95 -28.25 -4.34
CA LEU A 338 12.93 -27.21 -3.30
C LEU A 338 12.13 -25.99 -3.76
N LEU A 339 12.22 -25.59 -5.03
CA LEU A 339 11.38 -24.53 -5.60
C LEU A 339 9.89 -24.93 -5.58
N LEU A 340 9.55 -26.15 -6.00
CA LEU A 340 8.19 -26.67 -5.94
C LEU A 340 7.64 -26.71 -4.50
N ARG A 341 8.47 -27.12 -3.53
CA ARG A 341 8.15 -27.07 -2.10
C ARG A 341 7.90 -25.64 -1.61
N GLY A 342 8.71 -24.67 -2.03
CA GLY A 342 8.49 -23.24 -1.73
C GLY A 342 7.18 -22.70 -2.31
N LEU A 343 6.85 -23.09 -3.55
CA LEU A 343 5.59 -22.71 -4.20
C LEU A 343 4.35 -23.25 -3.49
N LEU A 344 4.40 -24.50 -3.03
CA LEU A 344 3.30 -25.23 -2.40
C LEU A 344 3.32 -25.08 -0.86
N ALA A 345 4.09 -25.91 -0.14
CA ALA A 345 4.19 -25.89 1.33
C ALA A 345 4.69 -24.54 1.88
N GLY A 346 5.62 -23.87 1.19
CA GLY A 346 6.10 -22.52 1.56
C GLY A 346 5.04 -21.42 1.39
N GLY A 347 3.86 -21.74 0.87
CA GLY A 347 2.71 -20.84 0.81
C GLY A 347 2.79 -19.75 -0.24
N ILE A 348 3.81 -19.73 -1.12
CA ILE A 348 4.00 -18.67 -2.11
C ILE A 348 2.82 -18.59 -3.09
N LEU A 349 2.30 -19.72 -3.58
CA LEU A 349 1.10 -19.74 -4.43
C LEU A 349 -0.16 -19.29 -3.67
N ARG A 350 -0.34 -19.73 -2.41
CA ARG A 350 -1.45 -19.29 -1.55
C ARG A 350 -1.40 -17.77 -1.36
N HIS A 351 -0.22 -17.21 -1.13
CA HIS A 351 -0.02 -15.78 -0.98
C HIS A 351 -0.32 -15.01 -2.28
N ALA A 352 0.20 -15.48 -3.42
CA ALA A 352 0.04 -14.82 -4.71
C ALA A 352 -1.40 -14.87 -5.24
N LEU A 353 -2.16 -15.93 -4.96
CA LEU A 353 -3.53 -16.12 -5.44
C LEU A 353 -4.60 -15.72 -4.40
N GLY A 354 -4.30 -15.75 -3.10
CA GLY A 354 -5.25 -15.39 -2.04
C GLY A 354 -5.04 -13.98 -1.49
N SER A 355 -3.82 -13.70 -1.00
CA SER A 355 -3.49 -12.44 -0.32
C SER A 355 -3.22 -11.25 -1.26
N LYS A 356 -3.08 -11.50 -2.57
CA LYS A 356 -2.71 -10.47 -3.56
C LYS A 356 -3.77 -10.32 -4.64
N ARG A 357 -4.33 -9.12 -4.73
CA ARG A 357 -5.30 -8.72 -5.77
C ARG A 357 -4.59 -7.96 -6.89
N TRP A 358 -4.68 -8.48 -8.11
CA TRP A 358 -4.20 -7.75 -9.30
C TRP A 358 -4.93 -6.41 -9.44
N ARG A 359 -4.17 -5.38 -9.84
CA ARG A 359 -4.54 -3.96 -9.87
C ARG A 359 -4.78 -3.29 -8.52
N VAL A 360 -4.73 -3.98 -7.37
CA VAL A 360 -4.89 -3.34 -6.03
C VAL A 360 -3.65 -3.47 -5.17
N ASN A 361 -3.04 -4.67 -5.13
CA ASN A 361 -1.83 -4.93 -4.36
C ASN A 361 -0.60 -5.13 -5.25
N PHE A 362 -0.81 -5.37 -6.54
CA PHE A 362 0.25 -5.52 -7.53
C PHE A 362 -0.23 -5.24 -8.96
N GLY A 363 0.71 -4.87 -9.82
CA GLY A 363 0.53 -4.76 -11.26
C GLY A 363 1.83 -4.27 -11.91
N LEU A 364 1.78 -3.91 -13.20
CA LEU A 364 2.92 -3.33 -13.90
C LEU A 364 3.00 -1.82 -13.66
N ASP A 365 4.19 -1.24 -13.74
CA ASP A 365 4.40 0.21 -13.75
C ASP A 365 5.21 0.61 -15.01
N PRO A 366 4.54 1.12 -16.07
CA PRO A 366 5.23 1.58 -17.27
C PRO A 366 5.90 2.95 -17.08
N THR A 367 5.61 3.67 -16.00
CA THR A 367 6.19 5.00 -15.71
C THR A 367 7.55 4.91 -15.02
N ARG A 368 7.84 3.77 -14.38
CA ARG A 368 9.09 3.47 -13.68
C ARG A 368 10.32 3.76 -14.53
N LYS A 369 11.33 4.39 -13.94
CA LYS A 369 12.64 4.65 -14.56
C LYS A 369 13.75 4.03 -13.70
N PRO A 370 14.52 3.04 -14.21
CA PRO A 370 14.33 2.33 -15.48
C PRO A 370 13.04 1.48 -15.50
N GLN A 371 12.51 1.21 -16.69
CA GLN A 371 11.40 0.27 -16.86
C GLN A 371 11.92 -1.16 -16.63
N THR A 372 11.44 -1.83 -15.59
CA THR A 372 11.78 -3.24 -15.32
C THR A 372 10.82 -4.22 -15.99
N GLN A 373 9.59 -3.78 -16.31
CA GLN A 373 8.50 -4.60 -16.84
C GLN A 373 8.07 -5.77 -15.93
N LEU A 374 8.52 -5.77 -14.66
CA LEU A 374 8.13 -6.70 -13.61
C LEU A 374 6.93 -6.16 -12.83
N ALA A 375 6.21 -7.04 -12.13
CA ALA A 375 5.17 -6.62 -11.20
C ALA A 375 5.76 -5.88 -9.98
N VAL A 376 5.14 -4.76 -9.63
CA VAL A 376 5.51 -3.93 -8.48
C VAL A 376 4.37 -3.90 -7.45
N PRO A 377 4.65 -3.65 -6.16
CA PRO A 377 3.62 -3.43 -5.15
C PRO A 377 2.78 -2.20 -5.50
N TYR A 378 1.46 -2.30 -5.34
CA TYR A 378 0.54 -1.18 -5.44
C TYR A 378 0.09 -0.76 -4.02
N ARG A 379 -0.18 0.52 -3.83
CA ARG A 379 -0.72 1.07 -2.57
C ARG A 379 -2.22 0.84 -2.45
N ALA A 380 -2.91 0.99 -3.58
CA ALA A 380 -4.31 0.63 -3.78
C ALA A 380 -4.58 0.44 -5.28
N LYS A 381 -5.84 0.54 -5.68
CA LYS A 381 -6.26 0.42 -7.08
C LYS A 381 -5.43 1.30 -8.03
N ASP A 382 -4.80 0.66 -9.02
CA ASP A 382 -4.06 1.26 -10.14
C ASP A 382 -2.96 2.27 -9.75
N ASN A 383 -2.60 2.33 -8.46
CA ASN A 383 -1.63 3.26 -7.90
C ASN A 383 -0.37 2.49 -7.47
N PRO A 384 0.64 2.33 -8.37
CA PRO A 384 1.89 1.64 -8.05
C PRO A 384 2.66 2.38 -6.96
N SER A 385 3.14 1.66 -5.94
CA SER A 385 3.93 2.28 -4.87
C SER A 385 5.30 2.73 -5.43
N PRO A 386 5.60 4.05 -5.43
CA PRO A 386 6.82 4.56 -6.04
C PRO A 386 8.08 3.91 -5.46
N ARG A 387 8.96 3.44 -6.34
CA ARG A 387 10.24 2.76 -6.02
C ARG A 387 10.13 1.43 -5.24
N SER A 388 8.96 1.00 -4.77
CA SER A 388 8.79 -0.27 -4.07
C SER A 388 8.98 -1.46 -5.03
N GLU A 389 9.44 -2.59 -4.49
CA GLU A 389 9.65 -3.86 -5.19
C GLU A 389 9.27 -5.01 -4.23
N PHE A 390 8.91 -6.19 -4.75
CA PHE A 390 8.77 -7.37 -3.89
C PHE A 390 10.15 -7.97 -3.62
N SER A 391 10.42 -8.34 -2.36
CA SER A 391 11.74 -8.83 -1.94
C SER A 391 12.03 -10.28 -2.35
N HIS A 392 11.00 -11.12 -2.48
CA HIS A 392 11.11 -12.55 -2.80
C HIS A 392 11.01 -12.81 -4.31
N PRO A 393 12.00 -13.48 -4.95
CA PRO A 393 12.06 -13.62 -6.40
C PRO A 393 10.85 -14.37 -6.98
N ASP A 394 10.43 -15.47 -6.37
CA ASP A 394 9.30 -16.26 -6.89
C ASP A 394 7.95 -15.52 -6.79
N VAL A 395 7.80 -14.62 -5.81
CA VAL A 395 6.65 -13.71 -5.74
C VAL A 395 6.70 -12.69 -6.87
N VAL A 396 7.87 -12.11 -7.18
CA VAL A 396 8.02 -11.23 -8.35
C VAL A 396 7.66 -11.97 -9.64
N ILE A 397 8.18 -13.19 -9.85
CA ILE A 397 7.92 -13.98 -11.06
C ILE A 397 6.42 -14.30 -11.18
N LEU A 398 5.80 -14.86 -10.14
CA LEU A 398 4.36 -15.18 -10.13
C LEU A 398 3.49 -13.95 -10.37
N LEU A 399 3.71 -12.86 -9.62
CA LEU A 399 2.90 -11.64 -9.77
C LEU A 399 3.13 -10.97 -11.13
N THR A 400 4.31 -11.12 -11.73
CA THR A 400 4.57 -10.69 -13.11
C THR A 400 3.78 -11.55 -14.10
N LEU A 401 3.88 -12.88 -14.02
CA LEU A 401 3.11 -13.81 -14.85
C LEU A 401 1.60 -13.50 -14.78
N LEU A 402 1.04 -13.41 -13.57
CA LEU A 402 -0.36 -13.05 -13.36
C LEU A 402 -0.71 -11.67 -13.96
N SER A 403 0.18 -10.68 -13.85
CA SER A 403 -0.07 -9.35 -14.42
C SER A 403 -0.19 -9.37 -15.95
N TYR A 404 0.63 -10.17 -16.64
CA TYR A 404 0.56 -10.32 -18.09
C TYR A 404 -0.53 -11.29 -18.54
N TYR A 405 -0.81 -12.36 -17.81
CA TYR A 405 -1.96 -13.23 -18.05
C TYR A 405 -3.29 -12.47 -17.99
N TYR A 406 -3.42 -11.53 -17.04
CA TYR A 406 -4.66 -10.75 -16.85
C TYR A 406 -4.72 -9.48 -17.72
N GLY A 407 -3.59 -8.82 -17.97
CA GLY A 407 -3.52 -7.61 -18.80
C GLY A 407 -3.32 -7.86 -20.29
N GLY A 408 -2.77 -9.01 -20.67
CA GLY A 408 -2.34 -9.34 -22.03
C GLY A 408 -1.06 -8.62 -22.46
N LEU A 409 -0.52 -9.02 -23.62
CA LEU A 409 0.59 -8.32 -24.29
C LEU A 409 0.08 -7.12 -25.10
N SER A 410 0.81 -6.00 -25.11
CA SER A 410 0.56 -4.93 -26.08
C SER A 410 1.00 -5.34 -27.50
N ASP A 411 0.52 -4.63 -28.52
CA ASP A 411 0.85 -4.94 -29.92
C ASP A 411 2.36 -4.85 -30.18
N GLN A 412 3.04 -3.86 -29.58
CA GLN A 412 4.48 -3.74 -29.71
C GLN A 412 5.23 -4.89 -29.03
N GLN A 413 4.75 -5.39 -27.88
CA GLN A 413 5.33 -6.55 -27.22
C GLN A 413 5.13 -7.84 -28.04
N LEU A 414 3.98 -8.00 -28.71
CA LEU A 414 3.78 -9.08 -29.67
C LEU A 414 4.74 -8.95 -30.86
N PHE A 415 4.91 -7.75 -31.44
CA PHE A 415 5.91 -7.52 -32.50
C PHE A 415 7.35 -7.83 -32.04
N ASP A 416 7.72 -7.46 -30.81
CA ASP A 416 9.04 -7.74 -30.24
C ASP A 416 9.24 -9.25 -30.01
N SER A 417 8.25 -9.96 -29.45
CA SER A 417 8.24 -11.42 -29.33
C SER A 417 8.41 -12.09 -30.69
N PHE A 418 7.65 -11.67 -31.71
CA PHE A 418 7.73 -12.19 -33.07
C PHE A 418 9.11 -11.94 -33.71
N GLY A 419 9.69 -10.76 -33.48
CA GLY A 419 11.02 -10.37 -33.97
C GLY A 419 12.18 -11.11 -33.26
N HIS A 420 11.95 -11.62 -32.05
CA HIS A 420 12.85 -12.57 -31.37
C HIS A 420 12.63 -14.00 -31.89
N LEU A 421 11.37 -14.43 -31.98
CA LEU A 421 10.96 -15.78 -32.43
C LEU A 421 11.54 -16.14 -33.79
N HIS A 422 11.51 -15.22 -34.76
CA HIS A 422 12.05 -15.47 -36.11
C HIS A 422 13.57 -15.67 -36.18
N LYS A 423 14.28 -15.50 -35.06
CA LYS A 423 15.72 -15.76 -34.91
C LYS A 423 16.01 -17.05 -34.14
N SER A 424 14.98 -17.77 -33.70
CA SER A 424 15.09 -19.03 -32.97
C SER A 424 15.06 -20.22 -33.93
N ASP A 425 15.96 -21.17 -33.74
CA ASP A 425 15.96 -22.46 -34.46
C ASP A 425 14.71 -23.32 -34.14
N GLN A 426 14.00 -23.01 -33.06
CA GLN A 426 12.78 -23.69 -32.62
C GLN A 426 11.51 -22.84 -32.81
N ALA A 427 11.55 -21.83 -33.68
CA ALA A 427 10.46 -20.87 -33.90
C ALA A 427 9.08 -21.52 -34.11
N ALA A 428 9.00 -22.59 -34.91
CA ALA A 428 7.74 -23.28 -35.19
C ALA A 428 7.17 -24.03 -33.96
N VAL A 429 8.04 -24.56 -33.08
CA VAL A 429 7.63 -25.25 -31.85
C VAL A 429 6.98 -24.25 -30.90
N HIS A 430 7.71 -23.19 -30.56
CA HIS A 430 7.21 -22.13 -29.68
C HIS A 430 5.94 -21.48 -30.24
N TYR A 431 5.81 -21.30 -31.56
CA TYR A 431 4.61 -20.72 -32.13
C TYR A 431 3.36 -21.61 -31.97
N ASN A 432 3.50 -22.93 -31.98
CA ASN A 432 2.37 -23.82 -31.73
C ASN A 432 1.80 -23.63 -30.31
N ASP A 433 2.66 -23.35 -29.32
CA ASP A 433 2.25 -23.03 -27.95
C ASP A 433 1.51 -21.67 -27.86
N TRP A 434 1.79 -20.74 -28.79
CA TRP A 434 1.08 -19.47 -28.89
C TRP A 434 -0.28 -19.64 -29.56
N ALA A 435 -0.33 -20.41 -30.65
CA ALA A 435 -1.47 -20.55 -31.56
C ALA A 435 -2.54 -21.56 -31.09
N THR A 436 -2.72 -21.71 -29.78
CA THR A 436 -3.64 -22.68 -29.15
C THR A 436 -5.13 -22.32 -29.28
N SER A 437 -5.46 -21.06 -29.63
CA SER A 437 -6.85 -20.63 -29.75
C SER A 437 -7.56 -21.26 -30.96
N PRO A 438 -8.68 -21.99 -30.79
CA PRO A 438 -9.43 -22.59 -31.90
C PRO A 438 -10.10 -21.52 -32.80
N HIS A 439 -10.26 -20.30 -32.30
CA HIS A 439 -10.81 -19.18 -33.07
C HIS A 439 -9.79 -18.46 -33.95
N LEU A 440 -8.49 -18.74 -33.79
CA LEU A 440 -7.45 -18.21 -34.68
C LEU A 440 -7.68 -18.76 -36.12
N PRO A 441 -7.73 -17.89 -37.16
CA PRO A 441 -7.92 -18.32 -38.54
C PRO A 441 -6.89 -19.37 -38.97
N VAL A 442 -7.33 -20.38 -39.72
CA VAL A 442 -6.51 -21.57 -40.06
C VAL A 442 -5.19 -21.20 -40.72
N ALA A 443 -5.18 -20.15 -41.55
CA ALA A 443 -3.97 -19.62 -42.20
C ALA A 443 -2.88 -19.20 -41.19
N PHE A 444 -3.26 -18.66 -40.02
CA PHE A 444 -2.34 -18.16 -39.01
C PHE A 444 -2.02 -19.16 -37.90
N ARG A 445 -2.58 -20.38 -37.93
CA ARG A 445 -2.27 -21.45 -36.96
C ARG A 445 -0.88 -22.07 -37.14
N GLN A 446 -0.17 -21.70 -38.19
CA GLN A 446 1.21 -22.11 -38.46
C GLN A 446 2.06 -20.88 -38.74
N LEU A 447 3.30 -20.86 -38.21
CA LEU A 447 4.18 -19.69 -38.28
C LEU A 447 4.46 -19.24 -39.71
N SER A 448 4.52 -20.18 -40.65
CA SER A 448 4.73 -19.93 -42.09
C SER A 448 3.62 -19.09 -42.75
N GLY A 449 2.43 -19.03 -42.17
CA GLY A 449 1.32 -18.19 -42.63
C GLY A 449 1.30 -16.78 -42.04
N VAL A 450 2.21 -16.46 -41.10
CA VAL A 450 2.24 -15.16 -40.41
C VAL A 450 3.30 -14.25 -41.05
N SER A 451 2.85 -13.10 -41.59
CA SER A 451 3.74 -12.08 -42.15
C SER A 451 3.82 -10.85 -41.24
N ILE A 452 4.87 -10.76 -40.40
CA ILE A 452 5.07 -9.60 -39.49
C ILE A 452 5.24 -8.27 -40.25
N LYS A 453 5.59 -8.33 -41.55
CA LYS A 453 5.69 -7.14 -42.40
C LYS A 453 4.32 -6.47 -42.60
N ASP A 454 3.23 -7.25 -42.59
CA ASP A 454 1.87 -6.71 -42.61
C ASP A 454 1.40 -6.43 -41.18
N ARG A 455 1.81 -5.26 -40.66
CA ARG A 455 1.44 -4.84 -39.30
C ARG A 455 -0.07 -4.67 -39.12
N GLN A 456 -0.82 -4.38 -40.18
CA GLN A 456 -2.27 -4.18 -40.10
C GLN A 456 -2.99 -5.53 -39.95
N GLN A 457 -2.64 -6.52 -40.78
CA GLN A 457 -3.14 -7.89 -40.62
C GLN A 457 -2.76 -8.47 -39.26
N CYS A 458 -1.53 -8.29 -38.79
CA CYS A 458 -1.13 -8.73 -37.45
C CYS A 458 -2.03 -8.16 -36.35
N VAL A 459 -2.24 -6.84 -36.33
CA VAL A 459 -3.04 -6.17 -35.28
C VAL A 459 -4.53 -6.52 -35.36
N ALA A 460 -5.08 -6.68 -36.57
CA ALA A 460 -6.51 -6.93 -36.77
C ALA A 460 -6.92 -8.41 -36.65
N GLU A 461 -6.13 -9.34 -37.18
CA GLU A 461 -6.54 -10.74 -37.39
C GLU A 461 -5.78 -11.77 -36.54
N ILE A 462 -4.60 -11.41 -35.99
CA ILE A 462 -3.71 -12.36 -35.30
C ILE A 462 -3.59 -12.00 -33.82
N PHE A 463 -3.23 -10.75 -33.53
CA PHE A 463 -2.95 -10.27 -32.17
C PHE A 463 -4.15 -10.36 -31.21
N PRO A 464 -5.41 -10.20 -31.60
CA PRO A 464 -6.55 -10.41 -30.70
C PRO A 464 -6.59 -11.80 -30.07
N TYR A 465 -6.13 -12.83 -30.80
CA TYR A 465 -6.08 -14.22 -30.34
C TYR A 465 -4.79 -14.57 -29.58
N LEU A 466 -3.68 -13.88 -29.88
CA LEU A 466 -2.39 -14.12 -29.22
C LEU A 466 -2.17 -13.25 -27.97
N ARG A 467 -2.86 -12.11 -27.83
CA ARG A 467 -2.69 -11.14 -26.74
C ARG A 467 -2.77 -11.76 -25.35
N PHE A 468 -3.71 -12.69 -25.16
CA PHE A 468 -3.95 -13.38 -23.90
C PHE A 468 -3.48 -14.85 -23.92
N SER A 469 -2.82 -15.29 -25.00
CA SER A 469 -2.32 -16.66 -25.10
C SER A 469 -1.22 -16.92 -24.07
N LYS A 470 -1.39 -17.94 -23.23
CA LYS A 470 -0.42 -18.29 -22.19
C LYS A 470 0.98 -18.50 -22.78
N GLY A 471 1.09 -19.27 -23.87
CA GLY A 471 2.38 -19.56 -24.51
C GLY A 471 3.07 -18.32 -25.11
N ALA A 472 2.31 -17.38 -25.65
CA ALA A 472 2.87 -16.12 -26.16
C ALA A 472 3.39 -15.21 -25.02
N ILE A 473 2.65 -15.14 -23.92
CA ILE A 473 3.04 -14.41 -22.71
C ILE A 473 4.26 -15.06 -22.06
N ASP A 474 4.27 -16.38 -21.93
CA ASP A 474 5.38 -17.13 -21.34
C ASP A 474 6.66 -16.95 -22.13
N TYR A 475 6.58 -16.99 -23.45
CA TYR A 475 7.71 -16.72 -24.32
C TYR A 475 8.23 -15.28 -24.15
N TYR A 476 7.33 -14.28 -24.16
CA TYR A 476 7.71 -12.89 -23.96
C TYR A 476 8.47 -12.70 -22.65
N LEU A 477 7.96 -13.27 -21.56
CA LEU A 477 8.56 -13.15 -20.24
C LEU A 477 9.89 -13.90 -20.13
N SER A 478 9.94 -15.17 -20.56
CA SER A 478 11.10 -16.04 -20.42
C SER A 478 12.28 -15.66 -21.32
N PHE A 479 12.05 -15.01 -22.46
CA PHE A 479 13.11 -14.62 -23.39
C PHE A 479 13.40 -13.10 -23.44
N LEU A 480 12.40 -12.22 -23.29
CA LEU A 480 12.59 -10.78 -23.45
C LEU A 480 12.66 -10.00 -22.13
N VAL A 481 11.96 -10.44 -21.07
CA VAL A 481 11.82 -9.71 -19.80
C VAL A 481 12.71 -10.28 -18.69
N PHE A 482 12.43 -11.49 -18.21
CA PHE A 482 13.13 -12.07 -17.06
C PHE A 482 14.66 -12.15 -17.23
N PRO A 483 15.23 -12.55 -18.40
CA PRO A 483 16.68 -12.55 -18.60
C PRO A 483 17.33 -11.17 -18.46
N LYS A 484 16.58 -10.08 -18.63
CA LYS A 484 17.07 -8.71 -18.45
C LYS A 484 16.82 -8.22 -17.03
N ALA A 485 15.58 -8.33 -16.56
CA ALA A 485 15.08 -7.66 -15.37
C ALA A 485 15.17 -8.48 -14.07
N MET A 486 15.09 -9.81 -14.11
CA MET A 486 15.22 -10.66 -12.91
C MET A 486 16.69 -10.78 -12.51
N ARG A 487 17.16 -9.79 -11.75
CA ARG A 487 18.51 -9.70 -11.22
C ARG A 487 18.48 -9.69 -9.71
N GLU A 488 19.47 -10.31 -9.10
CA GLU A 488 19.73 -10.21 -7.67
C GLU A 488 21.09 -9.56 -7.40
N PHE A 489 21.30 -9.18 -6.15
CA PHE A 489 22.56 -8.66 -5.64
C PHE A 489 23.05 -9.58 -4.52
N PRO A 490 24.37 -9.83 -4.42
CA PRO A 490 24.93 -10.78 -3.47
C PRO A 490 24.74 -10.37 -2.00
N GLN A 491 24.57 -9.08 -1.72
CA GLN A 491 24.39 -8.52 -0.39
C GLN A 491 23.34 -7.41 -0.42
N LYS A 492 22.66 -7.22 0.71
CA LYS A 492 21.63 -6.18 0.93
C LYS A 492 21.84 -5.58 2.32
N LEU A 493 21.70 -4.26 2.42
CA LEU A 493 21.54 -3.56 3.69
C LEU A 493 20.06 -3.17 3.81
N SER A 494 19.47 -3.37 4.99
CA SER A 494 18.04 -3.19 5.26
C SER A 494 17.83 -2.26 6.45
N ALA A 495 16.84 -1.38 6.36
CA ALA A 495 16.31 -0.63 7.49
C ALA A 495 14.79 -0.52 7.36
N SER A 496 14.08 -0.52 8.49
CA SER A 496 12.62 -0.54 8.55
C SER A 496 12.09 0.61 9.42
N GLY A 497 10.77 0.74 9.54
CA GLY A 497 10.17 1.67 10.51
C GLY A 497 10.70 1.49 11.94
N TRP A 498 11.10 0.28 12.34
CA TRP A 498 11.64 0.02 13.68
C TRP A 498 12.96 0.74 13.98
N ASP A 499 13.79 1.02 12.97
CA ASP A 499 15.04 1.77 13.12
C ASP A 499 14.81 3.26 13.47
N ILE A 500 13.57 3.75 13.34
CA ILE A 500 13.15 5.08 13.80
C ILE A 500 12.88 5.05 15.31
N GLY A 501 12.30 3.97 15.84
CA GLY A 501 11.98 3.78 17.26
C GLY A 501 13.17 3.45 18.18
N ALA A 502 14.40 3.54 17.68
CA ALA A 502 15.62 3.27 18.43
C ALA A 502 15.76 4.21 19.65
N ILE A 503 16.48 3.74 20.68
CA ILE A 503 16.77 4.55 21.87
C ILE A 503 17.81 5.62 21.53
N LYS A 504 17.55 6.85 21.98
CA LYS A 504 18.37 8.06 21.80
C LYS A 504 18.55 8.77 23.15
N ASP A 505 19.46 9.76 23.20
CA ASP A 505 19.70 10.60 24.40
C ASP A 505 18.50 11.49 24.78
N LYS A 506 17.56 11.70 23.83
CA LYS A 506 16.22 12.25 24.11
C LYS A 506 15.20 11.21 23.66
N PRO A 507 14.18 10.92 24.48
CA PRO A 507 13.20 9.92 24.11
C PRO A 507 12.32 10.39 22.95
N LEU A 508 12.00 9.47 22.06
CA LEU A 508 10.98 9.63 21.04
C LEU A 508 9.59 9.60 21.70
N THR A 509 8.67 10.43 21.24
CA THR A 509 7.25 10.31 21.65
C THR A 509 6.42 9.84 20.44
N GLY A 510 5.10 9.82 20.53
CA GLY A 510 4.26 9.69 19.34
C GLY A 510 2.79 9.41 19.59
N PHE A 511 2.07 9.34 18.48
CA PHE A 511 0.64 9.08 18.43
C PHE A 511 0.28 7.97 17.47
N SER A 512 -0.78 7.24 17.80
CA SER A 512 -1.51 6.39 16.87
C SER A 512 -3.01 6.72 16.93
N GLY A 513 -3.72 6.54 15.81
CA GLY A 513 -5.18 6.64 15.77
C GLY A 513 -5.86 5.53 16.56
N THR A 514 -5.28 4.33 16.54
CA THR A 514 -5.77 3.13 17.23
C THR A 514 -4.64 2.45 18.02
N ASN A 515 -4.95 1.52 18.92
CA ASN A 515 -3.96 0.64 19.54
C ASN A 515 -3.99 -0.79 18.96
N ASP A 516 -4.65 -1.02 17.82
CA ASP A 516 -4.73 -2.34 17.18
C ASP A 516 -3.35 -2.86 16.73
N THR A 517 -2.44 -1.94 16.41
CA THR A 517 -1.05 -2.22 15.99
C THR A 517 -0.05 -2.21 17.15
N LEU A 518 -0.51 -2.12 18.41
CA LEU A 518 0.33 -2.07 19.61
C LEU A 518 1.40 -3.16 19.64
N HIS A 519 1.04 -4.40 19.31
CA HIS A 519 1.95 -5.56 19.31
C HIS A 519 2.97 -5.55 18.16
N LEU A 520 2.90 -4.58 17.24
CA LEU A 520 3.82 -4.38 16.11
C LEU A 520 4.74 -3.17 16.30
N LEU A 521 4.61 -2.45 17.42
CA LEU A 521 5.52 -1.37 17.79
C LEU A 521 6.93 -1.91 18.08
N PRO A 522 8.00 -1.10 17.89
CA PRO A 522 9.35 -1.50 18.23
C PRO A 522 9.46 -1.82 19.71
N LEU A 523 10.23 -2.86 20.08
CA LEU A 523 10.37 -3.31 21.49
C LEU A 523 10.87 -2.22 22.46
N THR A 524 11.51 -1.18 21.92
CA THR A 524 12.03 0.00 22.62
C THR A 524 10.99 1.10 22.84
N VAL A 525 9.79 0.98 22.27
CA VAL A 525 8.70 1.97 22.31
C VAL A 525 7.53 1.41 23.13
N HIS A 526 7.13 2.12 24.17
CA HIS A 526 6.05 1.70 25.06
C HIS A 526 4.75 2.46 24.81
N HIS A 527 3.61 1.78 24.86
CA HIS A 527 2.33 2.48 24.82
C HIS A 527 1.98 3.01 26.21
N LEU A 528 1.58 4.28 26.30
CA LEU A 528 1.19 4.92 27.55
C LEU A 528 -0.33 5.07 27.60
N ASP A 529 -0.99 4.14 28.27
CA ASP A 529 -2.43 4.19 28.54
C ASP A 529 -2.76 5.29 29.55
N LEU A 530 -3.38 6.37 29.07
CA LEU A 530 -3.93 7.41 29.94
C LEU A 530 -5.36 7.04 30.38
N PRO A 531 -5.74 7.24 31.66
CA PRO A 531 -7.10 6.95 32.12
C PRO A 531 -8.20 7.62 31.28
N SER A 532 -7.94 8.83 30.76
CA SER A 532 -8.85 9.54 29.86
C SER A 532 -9.06 8.83 28.51
N GLN A 533 -8.07 8.08 28.01
CA GLN A 533 -8.15 7.35 26.73
C GLN A 533 -8.73 5.94 26.85
N SER A 534 -8.95 5.43 28.08
CA SER A 534 -9.43 4.05 28.31
C SER A 534 -10.75 3.70 27.60
N HIS A 535 -11.60 4.70 27.34
CA HIS A 535 -12.89 4.53 26.66
C HIS A 535 -12.81 4.62 25.12
N THR A 536 -11.66 5.04 24.56
CA THR A 536 -11.52 5.38 23.14
C THR A 536 -11.86 4.22 22.20
N ASN A 537 -11.38 3.00 22.50
CA ASN A 537 -11.72 1.81 21.72
C ASN A 537 -13.20 1.42 21.82
N ALA A 538 -13.81 1.60 23.00
CA ALA A 538 -15.21 1.31 23.21
C ALA A 538 -16.10 2.29 22.43
N LEU A 539 -15.70 3.56 22.33
CA LEU A 539 -16.43 4.59 21.58
C LEU A 539 -16.44 4.31 20.07
N VAL A 540 -15.32 3.85 19.50
CA VAL A 540 -15.25 3.44 18.08
C VAL A 540 -16.16 2.22 17.80
N LEU A 541 -16.21 1.26 18.73
CA LEU A 541 -17.13 0.13 18.65
C LEU A 541 -18.59 0.54 18.85
N GLU A 542 -18.88 1.49 19.76
CA GLU A 542 -20.22 2.07 19.94
C GLU A 542 -20.70 2.71 18.63
N TYR A 543 -19.87 3.53 17.98
CA TYR A 543 -20.21 4.15 16.70
C TYR A 543 -20.46 3.13 15.58
N LEU A 544 -19.69 2.03 15.54
CA LEU A 544 -19.88 0.93 14.60
C LEU A 544 -21.18 0.15 14.83
N LEU A 545 -21.54 -0.08 16.09
CA LEU A 545 -22.66 -0.95 16.51
C LEU A 545 -23.99 -0.20 16.71
N ARG A 546 -24.06 1.09 16.34
CA ARG A 546 -25.28 1.89 16.32
C ARG A 546 -26.36 1.28 15.43
N GLU A 547 -27.62 1.33 15.88
CA GLU A 547 -28.77 0.70 15.21
C GLU A 547 -29.05 1.31 13.81
N GLU A 548 -28.60 2.54 13.57
CA GLU A 548 -28.70 3.22 12.27
C GLU A 548 -27.75 2.67 11.19
N ASN A 549 -26.73 1.91 11.60
CA ASN A 549 -25.78 1.25 10.71
C ASN A 549 -26.35 -0.08 10.22
N THR A 550 -26.45 -0.23 8.90
CA THR A 550 -27.03 -1.42 8.26
C THR A 550 -26.04 -2.04 7.29
N VAL A 551 -25.85 -3.36 7.35
CA VAL A 551 -25.02 -4.11 6.40
C VAL A 551 -25.90 -4.67 5.28
N GLU A 552 -25.65 -4.25 4.04
CA GLU A 552 -26.34 -4.75 2.85
C GLU A 552 -25.46 -5.80 2.14
N VAL A 553 -26.00 -7.00 1.90
CA VAL A 553 -25.27 -8.06 1.19
C VAL A 553 -25.48 -7.90 -0.31
N LEU A 554 -24.39 -7.63 -1.04
CA LEU A 554 -24.42 -7.53 -2.50
C LEU A 554 -24.82 -8.87 -3.14
N SER A 555 -25.75 -8.82 -4.09
CA SER A 555 -26.24 -10.01 -4.80
C SER A 555 -25.14 -10.67 -5.66
N PRO A 556 -25.25 -11.97 -6.00
CA PRO A 556 -24.35 -12.63 -6.94
C PRO A 556 -24.27 -11.86 -8.27
N HIS A 557 -23.04 -11.69 -8.76
CA HIS A 557 -22.72 -10.67 -9.76
C HIS A 557 -23.30 -10.98 -11.16
N THR A 558 -24.27 -10.18 -11.61
CA THR A 558 -25.02 -10.38 -12.86
C THR A 558 -24.37 -9.68 -14.07
N SER A 559 -23.21 -10.16 -14.52
CA SER A 559 -22.57 -9.81 -15.82
C SER A 559 -22.33 -8.31 -16.13
N ARG A 560 -22.49 -7.42 -15.15
CA ARG A 560 -22.27 -5.95 -15.25
C ARG A 560 -20.89 -5.57 -14.75
N THR A 561 -20.58 -4.28 -14.70
CA THR A 561 -19.40 -3.78 -13.98
C THR A 561 -19.59 -3.89 -12.45
N ASP A 562 -18.49 -4.10 -11.71
CA ASP A 562 -18.45 -4.10 -10.25
C ASP A 562 -18.98 -2.74 -9.73
N ALA A 563 -18.59 -1.64 -10.39
CA ALA A 563 -19.08 -0.28 -10.14
C ALA A 563 -20.61 -0.13 -10.26
N GLU A 564 -21.21 -0.53 -11.40
CA GLU A 564 -22.66 -0.41 -11.61
C GLU A 564 -23.47 -1.19 -10.59
N HIS A 565 -22.98 -2.38 -10.22
CA HIS A 565 -23.66 -3.24 -9.27
C HIS A 565 -23.75 -2.57 -7.89
N ILE A 566 -22.64 -1.97 -7.44
CA ILE A 566 -22.56 -1.21 -6.18
C ILE A 566 -23.42 0.06 -6.25
N LEU A 567 -23.20 0.92 -7.25
CA LEU A 567 -23.92 2.19 -7.39
C LEU A 567 -25.44 1.99 -7.47
N SER A 568 -25.90 1.00 -8.26
CA SER A 568 -27.33 0.71 -8.35
C SER A 568 -27.94 0.28 -7.01
N THR A 569 -27.15 -0.37 -6.15
CA THR A 569 -27.59 -0.81 -4.82
C THR A 569 -27.65 0.37 -3.86
N ILE A 570 -26.60 1.20 -3.82
CA ILE A 570 -26.52 2.44 -3.04
C ILE A 570 -27.73 3.36 -3.31
N VAL A 571 -28.08 3.59 -4.58
CA VAL A 571 -29.19 4.48 -4.98
C VAL A 571 -30.56 3.96 -4.51
N ARG A 572 -30.71 2.64 -4.29
CA ARG A 572 -31.95 2.03 -3.75
C ARG A 572 -32.04 2.11 -2.22
N MET A 573 -30.93 2.28 -1.51
CA MET A 573 -30.91 2.27 -0.04
C MET A 573 -31.62 3.49 0.56
N LYS A 574 -32.23 3.29 1.74
CA LYS A 574 -32.87 4.34 2.54
C LYS A 574 -32.42 4.26 4.01
N PRO A 575 -32.19 5.38 4.71
CA PRO A 575 -32.05 6.75 4.19
C PRO A 575 -30.98 6.87 3.10
N GLU A 576 -31.09 7.90 2.27
CA GLU A 576 -30.26 8.13 1.09
C GLU A 576 -28.77 8.24 1.45
N ILE A 577 -27.92 7.59 0.66
CA ILE A 577 -26.46 7.65 0.79
C ILE A 577 -25.93 8.80 -0.06
N ARG A 578 -25.22 9.73 0.57
CA ARG A 578 -24.58 10.90 -0.06
C ARG A 578 -23.05 10.80 -0.12
N VAL A 579 -22.45 9.81 0.57
CA VAL A 579 -21.01 9.56 0.61
C VAL A 579 -20.74 8.09 0.28
N LEU A 580 -19.77 7.80 -0.58
CA LEU A 580 -19.32 6.44 -0.89
C LEU A 580 -17.81 6.33 -0.63
N LEU A 581 -17.46 5.39 0.26
CA LEU A 581 -16.10 5.14 0.72
C LEU A 581 -15.70 3.72 0.28
N ASP A 582 -14.84 3.59 -0.74
CA ASP A 582 -14.42 2.28 -1.27
C ASP A 582 -13.26 1.67 -0.46
N CYS A 583 -13.40 1.60 0.87
CA CYS A 583 -12.41 1.01 1.78
C CYS A 583 -12.03 -0.45 1.43
N GLY A 584 -12.95 -1.19 0.81
CA GLY A 584 -12.73 -2.56 0.33
C GLY A 584 -12.06 -2.65 -1.05
N ALA A 585 -11.80 -1.53 -1.73
CA ALA A 585 -11.34 -1.45 -3.11
C ALA A 585 -12.11 -2.40 -4.04
N ILE A 586 -13.44 -2.38 -4.00
CA ILE A 586 -14.29 -3.30 -4.77
C ILE A 586 -14.47 -2.79 -6.21
N ILE A 587 -14.47 -1.48 -6.43
CA ILE A 587 -14.70 -0.89 -7.75
C ILE A 587 -13.41 -0.98 -8.58
N LEU A 588 -13.15 -2.11 -9.25
CA LEU A 588 -11.89 -2.34 -9.98
C LEU A 588 -11.89 -1.93 -11.45
N ASP A 589 -13.05 -1.65 -12.04
CA ASP A 589 -13.22 -1.52 -13.49
C ASP A 589 -13.44 -0.10 -14.01
N GLN A 590 -13.82 0.86 -13.14
CA GLN A 590 -14.03 2.27 -13.50
C GLN A 590 -13.07 3.22 -12.77
N SER A 591 -12.57 4.26 -13.44
CA SER A 591 -11.83 5.35 -12.80
C SER A 591 -12.70 6.16 -11.84
N ASN A 592 -12.11 6.91 -10.91
CA ASN A 592 -12.87 7.72 -9.94
C ASN A 592 -13.83 8.69 -10.61
N ARG A 593 -13.38 9.32 -11.71
CA ARG A 593 -14.19 10.16 -12.58
C ARG A 593 -15.40 9.41 -13.17
N GLN A 594 -15.19 8.20 -13.71
CA GLN A 594 -16.29 7.40 -14.27
C GLN A 594 -17.30 6.97 -13.20
N VAL A 595 -16.85 6.68 -11.97
CA VAL A 595 -17.74 6.41 -10.82
C VAL A 595 -18.52 7.68 -10.46
N ALA A 596 -17.89 8.84 -10.41
CA ALA A 596 -18.52 10.12 -10.11
C ALA A 596 -19.56 10.53 -11.18
N GLU A 597 -19.20 10.49 -12.47
CA GLU A 597 -20.11 10.71 -13.61
C GLU A 597 -21.33 9.78 -13.50
N ARG A 598 -21.08 8.47 -13.37
CA ARG A 598 -22.14 7.45 -13.36
C ARG A 598 -23.03 7.52 -12.12
N TRP A 599 -22.52 7.96 -10.97
CA TRP A 599 -23.34 8.14 -9.77
C TRP A 599 -24.18 9.41 -9.85
N LEU A 600 -23.66 10.51 -10.40
CA LEU A 600 -24.40 11.76 -10.63
C LEU A 600 -25.58 11.58 -11.58
N ASP A 601 -25.38 10.78 -12.64
CA ASP A 601 -26.41 10.42 -13.62
C ASP A 601 -27.57 9.59 -13.01
N MET A 602 -27.31 8.84 -11.93
CA MET A 602 -28.34 8.06 -11.23
C MET A 602 -29.18 8.88 -10.24
N GLN A 603 -28.77 10.11 -9.91
CA GLN A 603 -29.44 10.94 -8.90
C GLN A 603 -30.35 12.00 -9.51
N ASP A 604 -31.30 12.49 -8.72
CA ASP A 604 -32.17 13.61 -9.09
C ASP A 604 -31.46 14.99 -8.98
N ARG A 605 -32.15 16.03 -9.46
CA ARG A 605 -31.61 17.40 -9.53
C ARG A 605 -31.37 18.08 -8.17
N THR A 606 -31.63 17.43 -7.04
CA THR A 606 -31.20 17.93 -5.70
C THR A 606 -29.71 17.70 -5.45
N VAL A 607 -29.08 16.80 -6.21
CA VAL A 607 -27.62 16.69 -6.31
C VAL A 607 -27.17 17.55 -7.49
N GLU A 608 -26.23 18.47 -7.25
CA GLU A 608 -25.68 19.39 -8.26
C GLU A 608 -24.31 18.94 -8.78
N ALA A 609 -23.52 18.27 -7.95
CA ALA A 609 -22.15 17.86 -8.25
C ALA A 609 -21.68 16.62 -7.46
N VAL A 610 -20.51 16.10 -7.79
CA VAL A 610 -19.80 15.03 -7.06
C VAL A 610 -18.37 15.48 -6.77
N VAL A 611 -17.93 15.34 -5.52
CA VAL A 611 -16.54 15.49 -5.10
C VAL A 611 -15.84 14.14 -5.16
N TYR A 612 -14.68 14.06 -5.78
CA TYR A 612 -13.82 12.88 -5.86
C TYR A 612 -12.35 13.29 -5.98
N PHE A 613 -11.44 12.31 -5.98
CA PHE A 613 -10.02 12.56 -6.26
C PHE A 613 -9.66 12.27 -7.72
N GLU A 614 -9.00 13.24 -8.36
CA GLU A 614 -8.36 13.12 -9.68
C GLU A 614 -6.90 13.57 -9.53
N ASP A 615 -5.94 12.74 -9.94
CA ASP A 615 -4.49 13.00 -9.81
C ASP A 615 -4.01 13.47 -8.41
N GLU A 616 -4.55 12.85 -7.34
CA GLU A 616 -4.31 13.15 -5.92
C GLU A 616 -4.83 14.56 -5.47
N GLU A 617 -5.63 15.25 -6.29
CA GLU A 617 -6.34 16.49 -5.93
C GLU A 617 -7.87 16.30 -5.82
N LEU A 618 -8.46 16.88 -4.76
CA LEU A 618 -9.91 16.96 -4.59
C LEU A 618 -10.55 17.80 -5.71
N THR A 619 -11.30 17.13 -6.56
CA THR A 619 -11.94 17.67 -7.77
C THR A 619 -13.46 17.56 -7.66
N VAL A 620 -14.16 18.53 -8.23
CA VAL A 620 -15.63 18.57 -8.30
C VAL A 620 -16.06 18.41 -9.75
N LEU A 621 -17.01 17.50 -10.00
CA LEU A 621 -17.69 17.31 -11.28
C LEU A 621 -19.13 17.81 -11.17
N ASP A 622 -19.54 18.73 -12.04
CA ASP A 622 -20.93 19.22 -12.12
C ASP A 622 -21.80 18.44 -13.12
N ARG A 623 -23.12 18.69 -13.10
CA ARG A 623 -24.09 18.09 -14.05
C ARG A 623 -23.91 18.48 -15.53
N ILE A 624 -23.01 19.40 -15.85
CA ILE A 624 -22.68 19.80 -17.23
C ILE A 624 -21.42 19.03 -17.71
N GLY A 625 -20.79 18.25 -16.82
CA GLY A 625 -19.56 17.49 -17.11
C GLY A 625 -18.29 18.31 -16.92
N ARG A 626 -18.38 19.50 -16.30
CA ARG A 626 -17.22 20.35 -16.01
C ARG A 626 -16.54 19.89 -14.74
N THR A 627 -15.21 19.84 -14.77
CA THR A 627 -14.37 19.57 -13.61
C THR A 627 -13.60 20.81 -13.17
N GLU A 628 -13.42 20.99 -11.85
CA GLU A 628 -12.55 22.00 -11.25
C GLU A 628 -12.08 21.58 -9.84
N PRO A 629 -10.92 22.08 -9.35
CA PRO A 629 -10.47 21.80 -7.98
C PRO A 629 -11.46 22.32 -6.93
N LEU A 630 -11.72 21.50 -5.91
CA LEU A 630 -12.67 21.80 -4.84
C LEU A 630 -12.33 23.13 -4.17
N HIS A 631 -11.06 23.38 -3.87
CA HIS A 631 -10.62 24.57 -3.13
C HIS A 631 -10.91 25.91 -3.86
N THR A 632 -11.02 25.89 -5.20
CA THR A 632 -11.47 27.04 -6.02
C THR A 632 -12.97 27.07 -6.31
N SER A 633 -13.65 25.94 -6.15
CA SER A 633 -15.05 25.77 -6.52
C SER A 633 -16.02 26.45 -5.54
N PRO A 634 -17.17 27.00 -5.97
CA PRO A 634 -18.25 27.40 -5.06
C PRO A 634 -18.72 26.23 -4.17
N PHE A 635 -18.62 24.99 -4.66
CA PHE A 635 -19.02 23.79 -3.94
C PHE A 635 -18.21 23.53 -2.65
N ALA A 636 -17.01 24.12 -2.48
CA ALA A 636 -16.29 24.10 -1.20
C ALA A 636 -17.10 24.61 0.00
N LYS A 637 -18.07 25.52 -0.25
CA LYS A 637 -18.96 26.08 0.76
C LYS A 637 -20.38 25.49 0.71
N GLN A 638 -20.63 24.57 -0.23
CA GLN A 638 -21.95 24.04 -0.55
C GLN A 638 -21.93 22.49 -0.67
N LEU A 639 -21.08 21.82 0.11
CA LEU A 639 -20.97 20.34 0.13
C LEU A 639 -22.31 19.63 0.35
N GLY A 640 -23.33 20.32 0.90
CA GLY A 640 -24.70 19.81 1.05
C GLY A 640 -25.53 19.66 -0.23
N SER A 641 -25.07 20.15 -1.39
CA SER A 641 -25.64 19.79 -2.71
C SER A 641 -24.79 18.77 -3.47
N CYS A 642 -23.70 18.27 -2.87
CA CYS A 642 -22.75 17.37 -3.51
C CYS A 642 -22.88 15.93 -3.01
N LEU A 643 -22.59 14.95 -3.87
CA LEU A 643 -22.12 13.63 -3.43
C LEU A 643 -20.62 13.67 -3.14
N VAL A 644 -20.10 12.68 -2.41
CA VAL A 644 -18.66 12.50 -2.18
C VAL A 644 -18.27 11.04 -2.45
N TYR A 645 -17.33 10.81 -3.35
CA TYR A 645 -16.74 9.49 -3.61
C TYR A 645 -15.24 9.48 -3.29
N LEU A 646 -14.83 8.60 -2.38
CA LEU A 646 -13.42 8.37 -2.03
C LEU A 646 -13.05 6.91 -2.31
N ASP A 647 -11.91 6.70 -2.97
CA ASP A 647 -11.31 5.37 -3.15
C ASP A 647 -10.51 4.93 -1.91
N GLU A 648 -9.99 3.69 -1.91
CA GLU A 648 -9.22 3.13 -0.77
C GLU A 648 -8.06 4.02 -0.30
N VAL A 649 -7.31 4.68 -1.19
CA VAL A 649 -6.19 5.58 -0.79
C VAL A 649 -6.76 6.78 -0.04
N HIS A 650 -7.74 7.41 -0.68
CA HIS A 650 -8.21 8.73 -0.30
C HIS A 650 -9.21 8.71 0.85
N THR A 651 -9.62 7.54 1.34
CA THR A 651 -10.37 7.43 2.61
C THR A 651 -9.55 7.81 3.85
N ARG A 652 -8.22 7.65 3.86
CA ARG A 652 -7.36 8.02 5.01
C ARG A 652 -6.83 9.45 4.82
N GLY A 653 -7.02 10.32 5.81
CA GLY A 653 -6.39 11.65 5.86
C GLY A 653 -7.13 12.77 5.12
N THR A 654 -8.28 12.50 4.52
CA THR A 654 -9.12 13.50 3.85
C THR A 654 -10.08 14.18 4.84
N ASP A 655 -9.86 15.47 5.15
CA ASP A 655 -10.77 16.28 5.99
C ASP A 655 -11.81 17.02 5.13
N LEU A 656 -13.06 16.52 5.13
CA LEU A 656 -14.20 17.17 4.49
C LEU A 656 -15.29 17.49 5.52
N LYS A 657 -15.71 18.77 5.55
CA LYS A 657 -16.75 19.25 6.48
C LYS A 657 -18.15 18.96 5.95
N LEU A 658 -18.55 17.70 6.05
CA LEU A 658 -19.83 17.22 5.54
C LEU A 658 -21.02 17.62 6.44
N PRO A 659 -22.23 17.80 5.88
CA PRO A 659 -23.45 18.03 6.67
C PRO A 659 -23.79 16.85 7.59
N ARG A 660 -24.27 17.14 8.80
CA ARG A 660 -24.60 16.10 9.81
C ARG A 660 -25.73 15.13 9.42
N ASN A 661 -26.50 15.44 8.38
CA ASN A 661 -27.56 14.58 7.85
C ASN A 661 -27.08 13.66 6.71
N TYR A 662 -25.79 13.67 6.37
CA TYR A 662 -25.23 12.79 5.34
C TYR A 662 -25.08 11.36 5.86
N ARG A 663 -25.47 10.38 5.04
CA ARG A 663 -25.21 8.96 5.28
C ARG A 663 -24.11 8.48 4.33
N ALA A 664 -23.16 7.72 4.87
CA ALA A 664 -22.12 7.05 4.09
C ALA A 664 -22.48 5.59 3.79
N GLY A 665 -22.11 5.13 2.59
CA GLY A 665 -22.00 3.73 2.23
C GLY A 665 -20.52 3.36 2.17
N VAL A 666 -20.13 2.27 2.84
CA VAL A 666 -18.73 1.85 2.97
C VAL A 666 -18.58 0.44 2.42
N THR A 667 -17.63 0.24 1.52
CA THR A 667 -17.41 -1.09 0.93
C THR A 667 -16.54 -1.95 1.84
N LEU A 668 -16.86 -3.24 1.95
CA LEU A 668 -16.13 -4.21 2.77
C LEU A 668 -15.43 -5.23 1.88
N GLY A 669 -14.10 -5.22 1.88
CA GLY A 669 -13.26 -6.15 1.10
C GLY A 669 -12.64 -7.25 1.96
N GLN A 670 -12.39 -8.42 1.36
CA GLN A 670 -11.60 -9.48 2.01
C GLN A 670 -10.20 -8.93 2.36
N GLY A 671 -9.82 -9.02 3.64
CA GLY A 671 -8.55 -8.50 4.16
C GLY A 671 -8.60 -7.07 4.69
N LEU A 672 -9.76 -6.39 4.64
CA LEU A 672 -9.96 -5.11 5.32
C LEU A 672 -9.91 -5.31 6.84
N THR A 673 -9.02 -4.59 7.53
CA THR A 673 -8.91 -4.63 8.99
C THR A 673 -9.90 -3.67 9.65
N LYS A 674 -10.26 -3.94 10.92
CA LYS A 674 -11.07 -3.02 11.74
C LYS A 674 -10.44 -1.61 11.74
N ASP A 675 -9.13 -1.53 11.98
CA ASP A 675 -8.35 -0.30 11.94
C ASP A 675 -8.55 0.49 10.63
N LYS A 676 -8.22 -0.08 9.45
CA LYS A 676 -8.43 0.55 8.13
C LYS A 676 -9.89 1.00 7.94
N LEU A 677 -10.85 0.16 8.29
CA LEU A 677 -12.27 0.50 8.18
C LEU A 677 -12.62 1.72 9.03
N THR A 678 -12.20 1.73 10.30
CA THR A 678 -12.46 2.83 11.23
C THR A 678 -11.75 4.12 10.82
N GLN A 679 -10.53 4.03 10.30
CA GLN A 679 -9.78 5.19 9.82
C GLN A 679 -10.40 5.81 8.56
N GLY A 680 -10.98 4.99 7.67
CA GLY A 680 -11.62 5.47 6.45
C GLY A 680 -13.00 6.11 6.66
N MET A 681 -13.61 6.01 7.85
CA MET A 681 -14.95 6.53 8.18
C MET A 681 -14.94 7.77 9.10
N ASN A 682 -13.78 8.16 9.64
CA ASN A 682 -13.62 9.30 10.55
C ASN A 682 -13.23 10.58 9.80
#